data_AF-A0A2E7CGD5-F1
#
_entry.id   AF-A0A2E7CGD5-F1
#
_cell.length_a   1.000
_cell.length_b   1.000
_cell.length_c   1.000
_cell.angle_alpha   90.00
_cell.angle_beta   90.00
_cell.angle_gamma   90.00
#
_symmetry.space_group_name_H-M   'P 1'
#
loop_
_entity.id
_entity.type
_entity.pdbx_description
1 polymer ?
#
loop_
_entity_poly.entity_id
_entity_poly.type
_entity_poly.pdbx_seq_one_letter_code
_entity_poly.pdbx_strand_id
1 'polypeptide(L)'
;MLSSFLFLFGCAQDPILNTQKIELSWDIGQQFHIASSYKHSSAKTEETASSYESLEGLNDLDYSTFEESWSQELIWTYTLIQTDFYPDSDDELFEYSFNSLGEQIALTVMKVTLNPMLNPQAALLDQDPVIYLIFQHNRKQLLAAIQYTTINDEREQQAFSTQKGTLSLNLLSQSKLLLAPTYLAPYGMEWTDGTFRLENGSTASSMQHSDTETDLFFTDQLGGNIVAVRYQKQAPWPTWTVTDHFSARLMEDNELSEIQLNASFRPEPEEELDFRAALRNTIDIDEVLYLSEEDIQANGYVAEVAPAYRPWAGSWWPLKTADLVFGYEDERDSFSRRLKEDIDPIKTEMDELSTNIRELRKTLDSLSSEEKKTKKAEINEKIDTYHAKKKEMDKILNDFYTQMRNDLDRGALRIENGILTKEATEEDPAWNYPIDELSPMDKWGLMSYYNNSRLSNPLMISAYEITNSYNPSGGSWWGHCNGWAAAAILTHEPRESKTIEAKGHEFRFTTADLKGLYTETHYSTESHFYGSRYDGNPDDDISDLTPDAMAKLIQFYLRDQGVPLVFDVSANEEVWNFPAWKASLTIVEEEKENTHLLHLNTATFEDLEALGFLSYDDINNLLWLREDLGALQNWEQITVLEQDQIDNLKAIASLVAEERNFVGEFTVVYTTDGVEETHLDEPEEPASELERWGFTLTTAPDGLILSSAWDDEAEHPDFAWVPFNNPKSRSHRGGENSYLLYSEVLNAFGTELEKR
;
A
#
# COMPACT_ATOMS: atom_id res chain seq x y z
N MET A 1 -17.91 -3.57 81.63
CA MET A 1 -17.05 -2.47 81.12
C MET A 1 -16.03 -3.10 80.19
N LEU A 2 -16.30 -3.08 78.90
CA LEU A 2 -15.38 -3.46 77.83
C LEU A 2 -15.82 -2.63 76.62
N SER A 3 -15.01 -1.63 76.28
CA SER A 3 -15.25 -0.72 75.15
C SER A 3 -14.56 -1.29 73.91
N SER A 4 -15.35 -1.55 72.87
CA SER A 4 -14.86 -1.84 71.52
C SER A 4 -14.54 -0.53 70.81
N PHE A 5 -13.31 -0.38 70.34
CA PHE A 5 -12.91 0.65 69.39
C PHE A 5 -13.15 0.10 67.97
N LEU A 6 -14.16 0.63 67.28
CA LEU A 6 -14.31 0.50 65.83
C LEU A 6 -13.46 1.59 65.18
N PHE A 7 -12.43 1.21 64.43
CA PHE A 7 -11.78 2.12 63.47
C PHE A 7 -12.59 2.09 62.18
N LEU A 8 -13.31 3.18 61.90
CA LEU A 8 -13.87 3.47 60.59
C LEU A 8 -12.75 4.10 59.74
N PHE A 9 -12.08 3.30 58.93
CA PHE A 9 -11.39 3.83 57.75
C PHE A 9 -12.46 4.17 56.73
N GLY A 10 -12.81 5.45 56.63
CA GLY A 10 -13.52 5.95 55.46
C GLY A 10 -12.51 5.95 54.31
N CYS A 11 -12.64 5.01 53.37
CA CYS A 11 -12.05 5.19 52.05
C CYS A 11 -12.68 6.47 51.50
N ALA A 12 -11.90 7.54 51.40
CA ALA A 12 -12.26 8.62 50.50
C ALA A 12 -12.39 7.94 49.13
N GLN A 13 -13.59 7.92 48.57
CA GLN A 13 -13.69 7.70 47.14
C GLN A 13 -12.91 8.87 46.56
N ASP A 14 -11.72 8.59 46.03
CA ASP A 14 -11.04 9.57 45.21
C ASP A 14 -12.07 10.10 44.23
N PRO A 15 -12.11 11.42 43.98
CA PRO A 15 -12.83 11.94 42.84
C PRO A 15 -12.11 11.40 41.61
N ILE A 16 -12.34 10.12 41.31
CA ILE A 16 -12.02 9.47 40.06
C ILE A 16 -12.67 10.41 39.06
N LEU A 17 -11.83 11.18 38.37
CA LEU A 17 -12.21 11.87 37.17
C LEU A 17 -12.90 10.78 36.36
N ASN A 18 -14.23 10.85 36.26
CA ASN A 18 -15.02 9.88 35.52
C ASN A 18 -14.80 10.20 34.05
N THR A 19 -13.55 10.08 33.62
CA THR A 19 -13.10 10.39 32.28
C THR A 19 -13.77 9.37 31.39
N GLN A 20 -14.62 9.86 30.51
CA GLN A 20 -15.30 9.04 29.52
C GLN A 20 -14.28 8.68 28.43
N LYS A 21 -13.20 7.98 28.77
CA LYS A 21 -12.20 7.52 27.80
C LYS A 21 -12.79 6.37 26.98
N ILE A 22 -12.34 6.30 25.74
CA ILE A 22 -12.63 5.16 24.88
C ILE A 22 -11.73 4.01 25.32
N GLU A 23 -12.34 2.95 25.80
CA GLU A 23 -11.64 1.74 26.26
C GLU A 23 -12.14 0.54 25.48
N LEU A 24 -11.20 -0.31 25.06
CA LEU A 24 -11.49 -1.64 24.51
C LEU A 24 -11.48 -2.65 25.66
N SER A 25 -12.49 -3.53 25.70
CA SER A 25 -12.59 -4.60 26.68
C SER A 25 -12.46 -5.95 26.01
N TRP A 26 -11.69 -6.83 26.63
CA TRP A 26 -11.19 -8.05 26.05
C TRP A 26 -11.25 -9.20 27.05
N ASP A 27 -11.87 -10.29 26.65
CA ASP A 27 -11.94 -11.52 27.46
C ASP A 27 -11.00 -12.60 26.88
N ILE A 28 -10.42 -13.42 27.75
CA ILE A 28 -9.56 -14.53 27.30
C ILE A 28 -10.34 -15.50 26.41
N GLY A 29 -9.76 -15.85 25.25
CA GLY A 29 -10.42 -16.71 24.27
C GLY A 29 -11.56 -16.03 23.50
N GLN A 30 -11.80 -14.72 23.70
CA GLN A 30 -12.71 -13.97 22.86
C GLN A 30 -12.22 -14.01 21.41
N GLN A 31 -13.18 -14.14 20.50
CA GLN A 31 -12.96 -14.13 19.06
C GLN A 31 -13.93 -13.12 18.44
N PHE A 32 -13.43 -12.32 17.50
CA PHE A 32 -14.26 -11.43 16.68
C PHE A 32 -13.68 -11.34 15.27
N HIS A 33 -14.44 -10.74 14.35
CA HIS A 33 -14.12 -10.74 12.93
C HIS A 33 -14.18 -9.33 12.36
N ILE A 34 -13.19 -8.98 11.56
CA ILE A 34 -13.13 -7.69 10.87
C ILE A 34 -13.15 -7.95 9.37
N ALA A 35 -14.13 -7.38 8.68
CA ALA A 35 -14.16 -7.33 7.23
C ALA A 35 -13.38 -6.09 6.77
N SER A 36 -12.40 -6.26 5.88
CA SER A 36 -11.60 -5.17 5.33
C SER A 36 -11.63 -5.17 3.81
N SER A 37 -11.79 -4.00 3.19
CA SER A 37 -11.63 -3.80 1.76
C SER A 37 -10.52 -2.80 1.48
N TYR A 38 -9.87 -2.98 0.33
CA TYR A 38 -8.75 -2.18 -0.11
C TYR A 38 -9.15 -1.49 -1.39
N LYS A 39 -8.88 -0.20 -1.48
CA LYS A 39 -9.12 0.54 -2.72
C LYS A 39 -8.09 0.09 -3.75
N HIS A 40 -8.57 -0.33 -4.92
CA HIS A 40 -7.72 -0.56 -6.06
C HIS A 40 -7.59 0.76 -6.82
N SER A 41 -6.40 1.37 -6.77
CA SER A 41 -6.02 2.39 -7.74
C SER A 41 -5.72 1.69 -9.07
N SER A 42 -6.77 1.18 -9.73
CA SER A 42 -6.63 0.80 -11.14
C SER A 42 -6.13 2.03 -11.88
N ALA A 43 -5.15 1.86 -12.77
CA ALA A 43 -4.83 2.92 -13.72
C ALA A 43 -6.14 3.39 -14.35
N LYS A 44 -6.42 4.70 -14.30
CA LYS A 44 -7.63 5.30 -14.90
C LYS A 44 -7.52 5.24 -16.42
N THR A 45 -7.51 4.05 -17.00
CA THR A 45 -8.01 3.86 -18.35
C THR A 45 -9.54 3.74 -18.19
N GLU A 46 -10.34 4.63 -18.78
CA GLU A 46 -11.82 4.50 -18.81
C GLU A 46 -12.31 3.22 -19.56
N GLU A 47 -11.42 2.27 -19.83
CA GLU A 47 -11.74 0.98 -20.41
C GLU A 47 -11.73 -0.04 -19.26
N THR A 48 -12.92 -0.49 -18.83
CA THR A 48 -13.00 -1.67 -17.95
C THR A 48 -12.43 -2.84 -18.73
N ALA A 49 -11.41 -3.50 -18.16
CA ALA A 49 -10.79 -4.68 -18.76
C ALA A 49 -11.88 -5.65 -19.24
N SER A 50 -12.05 -5.73 -20.55
CA SER A 50 -13.12 -6.50 -21.16
C SER A 50 -12.63 -7.93 -21.33
N SER A 51 -13.25 -8.86 -20.61
CA SER A 51 -13.00 -10.27 -20.88
C SER A 51 -13.72 -10.68 -22.17
N TYR A 52 -13.02 -11.32 -23.10
CA TYR A 52 -13.65 -11.88 -24.31
C TYR A 52 -14.74 -12.92 -23.99
N GLU A 53 -14.68 -13.53 -22.80
CA GLU A 53 -15.66 -14.52 -22.33
C GLU A 53 -16.99 -13.88 -21.89
N SER A 54 -17.04 -12.57 -21.59
CA SER A 54 -18.25 -11.88 -21.10
C SER A 54 -19.09 -11.18 -22.19
N LEU A 55 -18.70 -11.26 -23.47
CA LEU A 55 -19.35 -10.55 -24.58
C LEU A 55 -20.83 -10.96 -24.82
N GLU A 56 -21.29 -12.11 -24.32
CA GLU A 56 -22.70 -12.54 -24.45
C GLU A 56 -23.64 -11.95 -23.36
N GLY A 57 -23.12 -11.21 -22.37
CA GLY A 57 -23.89 -10.75 -21.18
C GLY A 57 -23.97 -9.23 -20.95
N LEU A 58 -23.47 -8.39 -21.86
CA LEU A 58 -23.18 -6.96 -21.65
C LEU A 58 -24.39 -5.99 -21.47
N ASN A 59 -25.62 -6.48 -21.31
CA ASN A 59 -26.80 -5.60 -21.25
C ASN A 59 -27.06 -4.94 -19.87
N ASP A 60 -26.32 -5.32 -18.81
CA ASP A 60 -26.57 -4.87 -17.42
C ASP A 60 -25.33 -4.28 -16.72
N LEU A 61 -24.27 -3.92 -17.45
CA LEU A 61 -23.16 -3.16 -16.84
C LEU A 61 -23.64 -1.73 -16.56
N ASP A 62 -23.91 -1.46 -15.29
CA ASP A 62 -24.19 -0.12 -14.77
C ASP A 62 -22.92 0.73 -14.90
N TYR A 63 -22.84 1.52 -15.97
CA TYR A 63 -21.75 2.46 -16.24
C TYR A 63 -21.86 3.75 -15.40
N SER A 64 -22.56 3.71 -14.25
CA SER A 64 -22.47 4.79 -13.29
C SER A 64 -21.10 4.72 -12.62
N THR A 65 -20.22 5.55 -13.19
CA THR A 65 -18.97 6.06 -12.65
C THR A 65 -17.86 5.03 -12.48
N PHE A 66 -16.67 5.38 -13.00
CA PHE A 66 -15.38 4.83 -12.58
C PHE A 66 -15.14 5.24 -11.13
N GLU A 67 -16.03 4.79 -10.24
CA GLU A 67 -15.83 4.85 -8.82
C GLU A 67 -14.68 3.90 -8.53
N GLU A 68 -13.72 4.45 -7.81
CA GLU A 68 -12.72 3.75 -7.03
C GLU A 68 -13.25 2.37 -6.62
N SER A 69 -12.72 1.32 -7.27
CA SER A 69 -13.21 -0.02 -7.00
C SER A 69 -12.58 -0.53 -5.72
N TRP A 70 -13.41 -1.01 -4.81
CA TRP A 70 -12.96 -1.63 -3.59
C TRP A 70 -12.79 -3.13 -3.84
N SER A 71 -11.73 -3.70 -3.28
CA SER A 71 -11.55 -5.14 -3.25
C SER A 71 -12.74 -5.80 -2.58
N GLN A 72 -12.97 -7.08 -2.89
CA GLN A 72 -13.82 -7.91 -2.03
C GLN A 72 -13.36 -7.82 -0.58
N GLU A 73 -14.31 -7.89 0.35
CA GLU A 73 -14.02 -7.90 1.78
C GLU A 73 -13.18 -9.13 2.12
N LEU A 74 -12.09 -8.90 2.85
CA LEU A 74 -11.29 -9.91 3.51
C LEU A 74 -11.69 -9.98 4.98
N ILE A 75 -12.08 -11.16 5.42
CA ILE A 75 -12.58 -11.39 6.77
C ILE A 75 -11.44 -11.96 7.63
N TRP A 76 -10.93 -11.11 8.50
CA TRP A 76 -9.88 -11.42 9.45
C TRP A 76 -10.49 -11.92 10.76
N THR A 77 -9.94 -13.00 11.29
CA THR A 77 -10.31 -13.54 12.60
C THR A 77 -9.30 -13.09 13.64
N TYR A 78 -9.77 -12.35 14.64
CA TYR A 78 -8.97 -11.90 15.78
C TYR A 78 -9.29 -12.80 16.97
N THR A 79 -8.28 -13.44 17.53
CA THR A 79 -8.40 -14.39 18.64
C THR A 79 -7.49 -13.95 19.78
N LEU A 80 -8.06 -13.75 20.96
CA LEU A 80 -7.27 -13.41 22.14
C LEU A 80 -6.65 -14.67 22.73
N ILE A 81 -5.33 -14.79 22.59
CA ILE A 81 -4.58 -15.97 23.02
C ILE A 81 -4.02 -15.82 24.44
N GLN A 82 -3.68 -14.60 24.86
CA GLN A 82 -3.19 -14.29 26.21
C GLN A 82 -3.72 -12.92 26.65
N THR A 83 -4.11 -12.78 27.91
CA THR A 83 -4.44 -11.49 28.55
C THR A 83 -4.00 -11.54 30.01
N ASP A 84 -3.86 -10.38 30.62
CA ASP A 84 -3.37 -10.23 32.00
C ASP A 84 -2.01 -10.94 32.21
N PHE A 85 -1.19 -10.98 31.16
CA PHE A 85 0.06 -11.73 31.11
C PHE A 85 1.23 -10.87 31.58
N TYR A 86 1.92 -11.31 32.64
CA TYR A 86 3.16 -10.71 33.12
C TYR A 86 4.33 -11.59 32.68
N PRO A 87 5.07 -11.22 31.62
CA PRO A 87 6.24 -11.98 31.20
C PRO A 87 7.33 -12.01 32.27
N ASP A 88 8.04 -13.13 32.36
CA ASP A 88 9.26 -13.24 33.17
C ASP A 88 10.44 -12.57 32.45
N SER A 89 11.52 -12.24 33.16
CA SER A 89 12.68 -11.51 32.61
C SER A 89 13.44 -12.22 31.48
N ASP A 90 13.17 -13.51 31.26
CA ASP A 90 13.74 -14.32 30.18
C ASP A 90 12.78 -14.51 28.98
N ASP A 91 11.56 -13.99 29.05
CA ASP A 91 10.60 -13.94 27.94
C ASP A 91 10.88 -12.71 27.06
N GLU A 92 10.88 -12.88 25.75
CA GLU A 92 11.06 -11.79 24.79
C GLU A 92 9.99 -10.70 24.90
N LEU A 93 8.84 -11.00 25.51
CA LEU A 93 7.80 -10.02 25.78
C LEU A 93 8.11 -9.10 26.98
N PHE A 94 9.15 -9.40 27.76
CA PHE A 94 9.43 -8.71 29.02
C PHE A 94 9.59 -7.20 28.85
N GLU A 95 10.34 -6.76 27.84
CA GLU A 95 10.61 -5.33 27.63
C GLU A 95 9.35 -4.51 27.29
N TYR A 96 8.38 -5.12 26.63
CA TYR A 96 7.09 -4.48 26.31
C TYR A 96 6.17 -4.38 27.53
N SER A 97 6.45 -5.12 28.60
CA SER A 97 5.62 -5.11 29.80
C SER A 97 5.89 -3.93 30.72
N PHE A 98 6.62 -2.89 30.33
CA PHE A 98 6.91 -1.74 31.18
C PHE A 98 6.20 -0.47 30.69
N ASN A 99 5.66 0.32 31.62
CA ASN A 99 5.14 1.65 31.33
C ASN A 99 6.22 2.74 31.45
N SER A 100 5.83 4.00 31.26
CA SER A 100 6.71 5.17 31.40
C SER A 100 7.36 5.31 32.78
N LEU A 101 6.80 4.68 33.81
CA LEU A 101 7.29 4.71 35.20
C LEU A 101 8.24 3.55 35.51
N GLY A 102 8.51 2.67 34.54
CA GLY A 102 9.28 1.44 34.75
C GLY A 102 8.52 0.40 35.59
N GLU A 103 7.20 0.55 35.74
CA GLU A 103 6.34 -0.44 36.39
C GLU A 103 5.94 -1.52 35.39
N GLN A 104 5.97 -2.77 35.85
CA GLN A 104 5.53 -3.88 35.03
C GLN A 104 4.00 -3.90 34.92
N ILE A 105 3.47 -3.83 33.71
CA ILE A 105 2.08 -3.89 33.32
C ILE A 105 1.81 -5.17 32.55
N ALA A 106 0.63 -5.75 32.76
CA ALA A 106 0.20 -6.90 31.99
C ALA A 106 0.13 -6.62 30.48
N LEU A 107 0.37 -7.66 29.69
CA LEU A 107 0.20 -7.67 28.26
C LEU A 107 -1.06 -8.45 27.85
N THR A 108 -1.58 -8.07 26.70
CA THR A 108 -2.55 -8.86 25.93
C THR A 108 -1.93 -9.23 24.60
N VAL A 109 -2.01 -10.51 24.22
CA VAL A 109 -1.55 -11.00 22.92
C VAL A 109 -2.74 -11.51 22.13
N MET A 110 -2.86 -11.01 20.91
CA MET A 110 -3.93 -11.34 19.99
C MET A 110 -3.36 -11.96 18.72
N LYS A 111 -3.92 -13.09 18.30
CA LYS A 111 -3.59 -13.75 17.03
C LYS A 111 -4.62 -13.34 15.98
N VAL A 112 -4.17 -12.90 14.83
CA VAL A 112 -4.99 -12.52 13.68
C VAL A 112 -4.68 -13.44 12.52
N THR A 113 -5.72 -14.02 11.91
CA THR A 113 -5.59 -14.98 10.81
C THR A 113 -6.64 -14.74 9.74
N LEU A 114 -6.33 -15.08 8.50
CA LEU A 114 -7.31 -15.09 7.41
C LEU A 114 -7.98 -16.47 7.34
N ASN A 115 -9.27 -16.57 7.71
CA ASN A 115 -9.96 -17.86 7.70
C ASN A 115 -10.32 -18.28 6.26
N PRO A 116 -9.83 -19.43 5.74
CA PRO A 116 -10.13 -19.86 4.37
C PRO A 116 -11.62 -20.10 4.10
N MET A 117 -12.41 -20.43 5.12
CA MET A 117 -13.85 -20.62 4.99
C MET A 117 -14.59 -19.30 4.80
N LEU A 118 -14.11 -18.22 5.40
CA LEU A 118 -14.72 -16.89 5.28
C LEU A 118 -14.22 -16.14 4.04
N ASN A 119 -13.12 -16.60 3.44
CA ASN A 119 -12.41 -15.90 2.36
C ASN A 119 -12.21 -16.75 1.09
N PRO A 120 -13.21 -17.47 0.56
CA PRO A 120 -12.99 -18.51 -0.45
C PRO A 120 -12.35 -18.04 -1.77
N GLN A 121 -12.29 -16.73 -2.02
CA GLN A 121 -11.77 -16.10 -3.24
C GLN A 121 -10.54 -15.21 -2.99
N ALA A 122 -10.03 -15.14 -1.76
CA ALA A 122 -8.95 -14.22 -1.43
C ALA A 122 -7.58 -14.78 -1.86
N ALA A 123 -6.88 -14.04 -2.73
CA ALA A 123 -5.50 -14.35 -3.13
C ALA A 123 -4.54 -14.40 -1.93
N LEU A 124 -4.80 -13.60 -0.90
CA LEU A 124 -4.03 -13.59 0.34
C LEU A 124 -4.09 -14.92 1.12
N LEU A 125 -5.04 -15.82 0.82
CA LEU A 125 -5.02 -17.16 1.42
C LEU A 125 -3.80 -17.98 1.00
N ASP A 126 -3.24 -17.73 -0.19
CA ASP A 126 -2.04 -18.43 -0.64
C ASP A 126 -0.81 -18.01 0.17
N GLN A 127 -0.84 -16.80 0.77
CA GLN A 127 0.17 -16.32 1.71
C GLN A 127 -0.06 -16.80 3.15
N ASP A 128 -1.21 -17.40 3.46
CA ASP A 128 -1.56 -17.88 4.81
C ASP A 128 -1.15 -16.93 5.95
N PRO A 129 -1.53 -15.63 5.91
CA PRO A 129 -0.99 -14.64 6.83
C PRO A 129 -1.42 -14.95 8.27
N VAL A 130 -0.46 -14.99 9.18
CA VAL A 130 -0.70 -15.05 10.64
C VAL A 130 0.02 -13.89 11.30
N ILE A 131 -0.73 -13.07 12.01
CA ILE A 131 -0.23 -11.88 12.67
C ILE A 131 -0.43 -12.01 14.18
N TYR A 132 0.55 -11.60 14.96
CA TYR A 132 0.47 -11.49 16.41
C TYR A 132 0.56 -10.03 16.80
N LEU A 133 -0.41 -9.54 17.57
CA LEU A 133 -0.49 -8.18 18.06
C LEU A 133 -0.29 -8.18 19.57
N ILE A 134 0.67 -7.40 20.06
CA ILE A 134 1.03 -7.32 21.47
C ILE A 134 0.59 -5.96 22.00
N PHE A 135 -0.35 -5.97 22.94
CA PHE A 135 -0.91 -4.78 23.55
C PHE A 135 -0.49 -4.62 25.00
N GLN A 136 -0.25 -3.38 25.42
CA GLN A 136 -0.20 -3.05 26.83
C GLN A 136 -1.62 -3.02 27.42
N HIS A 137 -1.86 -3.74 28.52
CA HIS A 137 -3.23 -3.95 29.00
C HIS A 137 -3.91 -2.67 29.50
N ASN A 138 -3.20 -1.77 30.16
CA ASN A 138 -3.77 -0.54 30.74
C ASN A 138 -4.22 0.47 29.66
N ARG A 139 -3.48 0.55 28.55
CA ARG A 139 -3.67 1.58 27.53
C ARG A 139 -4.29 1.06 26.24
N LYS A 140 -4.28 -0.26 26.05
CA LYS A 140 -4.69 -0.93 24.81
C LYS A 140 -3.90 -0.41 23.60
N GLN A 141 -2.65 0.00 23.82
CA GLN A 141 -1.72 0.44 22.79
C GLN A 141 -0.96 -0.76 22.21
N LEU A 142 -0.82 -0.81 20.88
CA LEU A 142 -0.08 -1.84 20.18
C LEU A 142 1.43 -1.59 20.32
N LEU A 143 2.12 -2.42 21.09
CA LEU A 143 3.55 -2.26 21.38
C LEU A 143 4.44 -3.01 20.38
N ALA A 144 3.95 -4.14 19.87
CA ALA A 144 4.66 -4.90 18.87
C ALA A 144 3.67 -5.67 17.99
N ALA A 145 4.11 -5.94 16.76
CA ALA A 145 3.39 -6.76 15.82
C ALA A 145 4.36 -7.71 15.10
N ILE A 146 3.98 -8.97 14.97
CA ILE A 146 4.71 -9.96 14.19
C ILE A 146 3.81 -10.44 13.08
N GLN A 147 4.26 -10.32 11.84
CA GLN A 147 3.57 -10.85 10.67
C GLN A 147 4.35 -12.02 10.12
N TYR A 148 3.66 -13.12 9.89
CA TYR A 148 4.17 -14.25 9.14
C TYR A 148 3.37 -14.42 7.86
N THR A 149 4.07 -14.61 6.75
CA THR A 149 3.50 -14.89 5.43
C THR A 149 4.22 -16.07 4.80
N THR A 150 3.51 -16.86 4.01
CA THR A 150 4.06 -17.97 3.24
C THR A 150 4.35 -17.47 1.83
N ILE A 151 5.62 -17.47 1.44
CA ILE A 151 6.07 -17.12 0.10
C ILE A 151 6.85 -18.33 -0.42
N ASN A 152 6.38 -18.93 -1.52
CA ASN A 152 7.02 -20.12 -2.11
C ASN A 152 7.20 -21.31 -1.16
N ASP A 153 6.16 -21.63 -0.39
CA ASP A 153 6.18 -22.68 0.65
C ASP A 153 7.19 -22.43 1.79
N GLU A 154 7.83 -21.25 1.84
CA GLU A 154 8.69 -20.81 2.93
C GLU A 154 7.97 -19.77 3.77
N ARG A 155 8.11 -19.86 5.09
CA ARG A 155 7.51 -18.90 6.03
C ARG A 155 8.47 -17.73 6.23
N GLU A 156 8.05 -16.57 5.77
CA GLU A 156 8.71 -15.30 6.06
C GLU A 156 8.13 -14.67 7.31
N GLN A 157 8.95 -13.85 7.96
CA GLN A 157 8.62 -13.23 9.23
C GLN A 157 9.10 -11.78 9.22
N GLN A 158 8.20 -10.88 9.58
CA GLN A 158 8.49 -9.48 9.85
C GLN A 158 8.01 -9.15 11.25
N ALA A 159 8.81 -8.42 12.01
CA ALA A 159 8.45 -8.00 13.36
C ALA A 159 8.72 -6.50 13.52
N PHE A 160 7.76 -5.80 14.08
CA PHE A 160 7.78 -4.37 14.30
C PHE A 160 7.49 -4.09 15.77
N SER A 161 8.12 -3.06 16.33
CA SER A 161 7.91 -2.63 17.71
C SER A 161 7.92 -1.12 17.82
N THR A 162 7.28 -0.61 18.87
CA THR A 162 7.46 0.76 19.38
C THR A 162 8.17 0.67 20.72
N GLN A 163 9.34 1.28 20.83
CA GLN A 163 10.06 1.35 22.11
C GLN A 163 9.62 2.54 22.96
N LYS A 164 9.03 3.57 22.35
CA LYS A 164 8.50 4.76 23.04
C LYS A 164 7.01 4.65 23.33
N GLY A 165 6.61 3.53 23.94
CA GLY A 165 5.21 3.25 24.29
C GLY A 165 4.58 4.23 25.28
N THR A 166 5.26 5.31 25.67
CA THR A 166 4.77 6.32 26.63
C THR A 166 3.89 7.40 25.99
N LEU A 167 3.99 7.58 24.66
CA LEU A 167 3.28 8.61 23.91
C LEU A 167 1.81 8.23 23.66
N SER A 168 0.97 9.24 23.45
CA SER A 168 -0.43 9.04 23.04
C SER A 168 -0.51 8.58 21.59
N LEU A 169 0.43 9.05 20.76
CA LEU A 169 0.65 8.55 19.41
C LEU A 169 1.33 7.17 19.46
N ASN A 170 0.98 6.31 18.51
CA ASN A 170 1.55 4.98 18.38
C ASN A 170 1.56 4.61 16.90
N LEU A 171 2.75 4.58 16.29
CA LEU A 171 2.87 4.40 14.85
C LEU A 171 2.28 3.06 14.39
N LEU A 172 2.44 1.97 15.17
CA LEU A 172 1.89 0.65 14.82
C LEU A 172 0.36 0.66 14.76
N SER A 173 -0.27 1.44 15.64
CA SER A 173 -1.71 1.58 15.73
C SER A 173 -2.27 2.65 14.80
N GLN A 174 -1.43 3.51 14.23
CA GLN A 174 -1.86 4.68 13.46
C GLN A 174 -1.22 4.71 12.06
N SER A 175 -0.87 3.54 11.53
CA SER A 175 -0.38 3.37 10.17
C SER A 175 -0.77 2.01 9.59
N LYS A 176 -0.78 1.91 8.25
CA LYS A 176 -1.05 0.68 7.50
C LYS A 176 0.23 -0.11 7.22
N LEU A 177 0.89 -0.57 8.28
CA LEU A 177 2.12 -1.38 8.19
C LEU A 177 1.88 -2.88 8.04
N LEU A 178 0.74 -3.38 8.53
CA LEU A 178 0.41 -4.80 8.50
C LEU A 178 -0.65 -5.10 7.42
N LEU A 179 -0.72 -6.37 7.02
CA LEU A 179 -1.79 -6.86 6.14
C LEU A 179 -3.17 -6.83 6.82
N ALA A 180 -3.22 -6.96 8.15
CA ALA A 180 -4.47 -6.92 8.91
C ALA A 180 -4.82 -5.50 9.37
N PRO A 181 -6.11 -5.18 9.52
CA PRO A 181 -6.56 -3.93 10.15
C PRO A 181 -5.97 -3.71 11.55
N THR A 182 -5.21 -2.63 11.75
CA THR A 182 -4.64 -2.28 13.07
C THR A 182 -4.93 -0.85 13.53
N TYR A 183 -5.64 -0.05 12.74
CA TYR A 183 -5.93 1.33 13.11
C TYR A 183 -6.70 1.42 14.44
N LEU A 184 -6.09 2.07 15.41
CA LEU A 184 -6.68 2.46 16.68
C LEU A 184 -6.38 3.94 16.90
N ALA A 185 -7.34 4.63 17.50
CA ALA A 185 -7.17 6.03 17.81
C ALA A 185 -6.03 6.27 18.81
N PRO A 186 -5.46 7.49 18.83
CA PRO A 186 -4.54 7.91 19.87
C PRO A 186 -5.09 7.64 21.28
N TYR A 187 -4.19 7.30 22.19
CA TYR A 187 -4.55 7.06 23.57
C TYR A 187 -5.03 8.35 24.24
N GLY A 188 -5.95 8.22 25.21
CA GLY A 188 -6.52 9.37 25.95
C GLY A 188 -7.75 9.99 25.29
N MET A 189 -8.16 9.55 24.10
CA MET A 189 -9.37 10.05 23.43
C MET A 189 -10.65 9.72 24.22
N GLU A 190 -11.60 10.66 24.19
CA GLU A 190 -12.84 10.60 24.95
C GLU A 190 -14.08 10.34 24.08
N TRP A 191 -15.18 9.87 24.69
CA TRP A 191 -16.48 9.69 24.04
C TRP A 191 -17.15 11.02 23.67
N THR A 192 -16.67 12.16 24.18
CA THR A 192 -17.26 13.48 23.97
C THR A 192 -16.56 14.26 22.86
N ASP A 193 -17.26 15.24 22.27
CA ASP A 193 -16.70 16.14 21.25
C ASP A 193 -15.44 16.86 21.76
N GLY A 194 -14.40 16.90 20.94
CA GLY A 194 -13.14 17.52 21.32
C GLY A 194 -12.10 17.53 20.21
N THR A 195 -11.05 18.31 20.45
CA THR A 195 -9.82 18.26 19.66
C THR A 195 -8.66 18.12 20.63
N PHE A 196 -7.82 17.14 20.35
CA PHE A 196 -6.67 16.74 21.14
C PHE A 196 -5.42 16.99 20.30
N ARG A 197 -4.48 17.74 20.84
CA ARG A 197 -3.15 17.88 20.25
C ARG A 197 -2.26 16.77 20.79
N LEU A 198 -1.65 15.99 19.90
CA LEU A 198 -0.73 14.92 20.23
C LEU A 198 0.67 15.47 20.50
N GLU A 199 1.57 14.60 20.96
CA GLU A 199 2.94 14.98 21.33
C GLU A 199 3.76 15.47 20.13
N ASN A 200 3.45 14.99 18.93
CA ASN A 200 4.06 15.49 17.69
C ASN A 200 3.36 16.74 17.13
N GLY A 201 2.47 17.37 17.88
CA GLY A 201 1.77 18.58 17.46
C GLY A 201 0.61 18.37 16.50
N SER A 202 0.47 17.18 15.90
CA SER A 202 -0.71 16.79 15.11
C SER A 202 -1.98 16.80 15.96
N THR A 203 -3.14 16.85 15.31
CA THR A 203 -4.43 16.87 16.00
C THR A 203 -5.23 15.61 15.75
N ALA A 204 -5.81 15.07 16.82
CA ALA A 204 -6.93 14.14 16.74
C ALA A 204 -8.21 14.87 17.16
N SER A 205 -9.35 14.49 16.59
CA SER A 205 -10.64 15.04 16.99
C SER A 205 -11.66 13.94 17.23
N SER A 206 -12.62 14.22 18.09
CA SER A 206 -13.74 13.34 18.41
C SER A 206 -15.06 14.03 18.09
N MET A 207 -16.00 13.27 17.54
CA MET A 207 -17.37 13.67 17.24
C MET A 207 -18.34 12.61 17.78
N GLN A 208 -19.04 12.96 18.85
CA GLN A 208 -20.01 12.11 19.51
C GLN A 208 -21.32 12.06 18.71
N HIS A 209 -21.72 10.85 18.31
CA HIS A 209 -23.02 10.60 17.68
C HIS A 209 -24.09 10.26 18.71
N SER A 210 -23.70 9.57 19.79
CA SER A 210 -24.59 9.19 20.89
C SER A 210 -23.82 8.94 22.19
N ASP A 211 -24.53 8.62 23.27
CA ASP A 211 -23.91 8.23 24.55
C ASP A 211 -23.04 6.96 24.43
N THR A 212 -23.13 6.21 23.34
CA THR A 212 -22.43 4.94 23.13
C THR A 212 -21.60 4.89 21.85
N GLU A 213 -21.59 5.94 21.03
CA GLU A 213 -20.94 5.96 19.72
C GLU A 213 -20.26 7.30 19.46
N THR A 214 -18.99 7.23 19.05
CA THR A 214 -18.13 8.38 18.76
C THR A 214 -17.24 8.08 17.57
N ASP A 215 -17.16 9.02 16.64
CA ASP A 215 -16.19 9.02 15.55
C ASP A 215 -14.94 9.77 15.98
N LEU A 216 -13.78 9.24 15.63
CA LEU A 216 -12.49 9.88 15.86
C LEU A 216 -11.79 10.08 14.52
N PHE A 217 -11.12 11.21 14.38
CA PHE A 217 -10.37 11.59 13.19
C PHE A 217 -8.94 11.92 13.59
N PHE A 218 -7.95 11.33 12.91
CA PHE A 218 -6.53 11.59 13.15
C PHE A 218 -5.73 11.31 11.87
N THR A 219 -4.47 11.71 11.84
CA THR A 219 -3.59 11.51 10.69
C THR A 219 -2.87 10.16 10.77
N ASP A 220 -2.77 9.45 9.66
CA ASP A 220 -1.86 8.30 9.50
C ASP A 220 -0.43 8.79 9.71
N GLN A 221 0.22 8.26 10.74
CA GLN A 221 1.51 8.78 11.20
C GLN A 221 2.66 8.48 10.23
N LEU A 222 2.50 7.49 9.34
CA LEU A 222 3.44 7.15 8.29
C LEU A 222 3.08 7.83 6.96
N GLY A 223 1.80 7.71 6.56
CA GLY A 223 1.33 8.10 5.23
C GLY A 223 0.71 9.49 5.10
N GLY A 224 0.43 10.20 6.19
CA GLY A 224 -0.13 11.56 6.17
C GLY A 224 -1.65 11.65 5.93
N ASN A 225 -2.28 10.59 5.43
CA ASN A 225 -3.71 10.57 5.14
C ASN A 225 -4.59 10.70 6.39
N ILE A 226 -5.82 11.20 6.23
CA ILE A 226 -6.80 11.22 7.32
C ILE A 226 -7.37 9.81 7.55
N VAL A 227 -7.40 9.40 8.81
CA VAL A 227 -8.04 8.18 9.29
C VAL A 227 -9.28 8.57 10.08
N ALA A 228 -10.42 7.99 9.73
CA ALA A 228 -11.65 8.07 10.50
C ALA A 228 -11.97 6.70 11.10
N VAL A 229 -12.22 6.64 12.41
CA VAL A 229 -12.56 5.42 13.14
C VAL A 229 -13.81 5.63 13.97
N ARG A 230 -14.70 4.65 14.01
CA ARG A 230 -15.89 4.65 14.87
C ARG A 230 -15.72 3.68 16.00
N TYR A 231 -15.97 4.16 17.21
CA TYR A 231 -16.04 3.32 18.40
C TYR A 231 -17.48 3.20 18.89
N GLN A 232 -17.81 2.01 19.38
CA GLN A 232 -19.05 1.74 20.09
C GLN A 232 -18.73 1.13 21.46
N LYS A 233 -19.40 1.61 22.53
CA LYS A 233 -19.17 1.09 23.89
C LYS A 233 -19.34 -0.44 23.92
N GLN A 234 -18.40 -1.11 24.57
CA GLN A 234 -18.33 -2.59 24.73
C GLN A 234 -17.95 -3.37 23.46
N ALA A 235 -17.77 -2.71 22.31
CA ALA A 235 -17.20 -3.38 21.16
C ALA A 235 -15.72 -3.75 21.44
N PRO A 236 -15.25 -4.94 21.03
CA PRO A 236 -13.87 -5.37 21.26
C PRO A 236 -12.86 -4.65 20.35
N TRP A 237 -13.34 -3.90 19.36
CA TRP A 237 -12.57 -3.20 18.34
C TRP A 237 -13.39 -2.01 17.81
N PRO A 238 -12.78 -1.01 17.14
CA PRO A 238 -13.51 -0.09 16.26
C PRO A 238 -14.56 -0.81 15.40
N THR A 239 -15.80 -0.29 15.39
CA THR A 239 -16.87 -0.87 14.58
C THR A 239 -16.73 -0.50 13.11
N TRP A 240 -16.03 0.59 12.82
CA TRP A 240 -15.71 1.02 11.47
C TRP A 240 -14.40 1.79 11.44
N THR A 241 -13.68 1.71 10.32
CA THR A 241 -12.45 2.43 10.04
C THR A 241 -12.41 2.73 8.55
N VAL A 242 -12.05 3.95 8.17
CA VAL A 242 -11.81 4.31 6.77
C VAL A 242 -10.63 5.27 6.65
N THR A 243 -9.95 5.16 5.53
CA THR A 243 -8.96 6.08 4.97
C THR A 243 -9.23 6.19 3.48
N ASP A 244 -8.46 7.00 2.76
CA ASP A 244 -8.60 7.10 1.31
C ASP A 244 -8.35 5.79 0.57
N HIS A 245 -7.61 4.83 1.16
CA HIS A 245 -7.19 3.59 0.48
C HIS A 245 -7.59 2.29 1.19
N PHE A 246 -8.32 2.39 2.30
CA PHE A 246 -8.61 1.27 3.18
C PHE A 246 -9.92 1.49 3.94
N SER A 247 -10.72 0.44 4.05
CA SER A 247 -11.95 0.42 4.82
C SER A 247 -12.02 -0.89 5.61
N ALA A 248 -12.46 -0.82 6.86
CA ALA A 248 -12.69 -1.98 7.69
C ALA A 248 -13.92 -1.79 8.59
N ARG A 249 -14.57 -2.89 8.95
CA ARG A 249 -15.72 -2.91 9.86
C ARG A 249 -15.73 -4.16 10.71
N LEU A 250 -16.19 -4.02 11.94
CA LEU A 250 -16.48 -5.15 12.82
C LEU A 250 -17.71 -5.88 12.28
N MET A 251 -17.63 -7.21 12.13
CA MET A 251 -18.73 -8.02 11.65
C MET A 251 -19.67 -8.42 12.78
N GLU A 252 -20.97 -8.50 12.45
CA GLU A 252 -21.99 -9.02 13.35
C GLU A 252 -22.07 -10.55 13.29
N ASP A 253 -22.45 -11.19 14.40
CA ASP A 253 -22.53 -12.66 14.51
C ASP A 253 -23.49 -13.31 13.48
N ASN A 254 -24.54 -12.59 13.08
CA ASN A 254 -25.51 -13.07 12.09
C ASN A 254 -24.92 -13.09 10.67
N GLU A 255 -24.13 -12.08 10.29
CA GLU A 255 -23.43 -12.04 8.99
C GLU A 255 -22.47 -13.21 8.85
N LEU A 256 -21.69 -13.48 9.90
CA LEU A 256 -20.75 -14.60 9.95
C LEU A 256 -21.47 -15.95 9.79
N SER A 257 -22.60 -16.12 10.46
CA SER A 257 -23.41 -17.34 10.37
C SER A 257 -23.90 -17.60 8.93
N GLU A 258 -24.28 -16.55 8.20
CA GLU A 258 -24.73 -16.66 6.81
C GLU A 258 -23.59 -17.05 5.86
N ILE A 259 -22.39 -16.51 6.06
CA ILE A 259 -21.20 -16.86 5.27
C ILE A 259 -20.78 -18.31 5.55
N GLN A 260 -20.74 -18.70 6.82
CA GLN A 260 -20.35 -20.06 7.24
C GLN A 260 -21.29 -21.15 6.70
N LEU A 261 -22.59 -20.88 6.57
CA LEU A 261 -23.55 -21.84 5.99
C LEU A 261 -23.24 -22.20 4.52
N ASN A 262 -22.53 -21.32 3.80
CA ASN A 262 -22.15 -21.51 2.41
C ASN A 262 -20.70 -21.99 2.24
N ALA A 263 -19.90 -21.97 3.30
CA ALA A 263 -18.48 -22.27 3.26
C ALA A 263 -18.22 -23.79 3.21
N SER A 264 -17.27 -24.20 2.38
CA SER A 264 -16.74 -25.57 2.41
C SER A 264 -15.73 -25.72 3.54
N PHE A 265 -15.85 -26.78 4.34
CA PHE A 265 -14.92 -27.06 5.43
C PHE A 265 -13.50 -27.24 4.88
N ARG A 266 -12.57 -26.40 5.33
CA ARG A 266 -11.13 -26.57 5.19
C ARG A 266 -10.53 -26.60 6.60
N PRO A 267 -9.69 -27.59 6.95
CA PRO A 267 -9.02 -27.58 8.25
C PRO A 267 -8.12 -26.34 8.34
N GLU A 268 -8.12 -25.68 9.49
CA GLU A 268 -7.13 -24.64 9.78
C GLU A 268 -5.74 -25.29 9.84
N PRO A 269 -4.70 -24.65 9.28
CA PRO A 269 -3.34 -25.14 9.44
C PRO A 269 -2.98 -25.16 10.93
N GLU A 270 -2.63 -26.34 11.45
CA GLU A 270 -2.08 -26.50 12.80
C GLU A 270 -0.62 -26.06 12.78
N GLU A 271 -0.34 -24.81 13.14
CA GLU A 271 1.05 -24.34 13.36
C GLU A 271 1.21 -23.60 14.69
N GLU A 272 2.15 -24.09 15.49
CA GLU A 272 2.74 -23.38 16.63
C GLU A 272 3.88 -22.51 16.12
N LEU A 273 3.56 -21.29 15.70
CA LEU A 273 4.56 -20.27 15.36
C LEU A 273 5.14 -19.66 16.65
N ASP A 274 6.47 -19.63 16.76
CA ASP A 274 7.18 -19.02 17.88
C ASP A 274 7.31 -17.50 17.68
N PHE A 275 6.21 -16.79 17.89
CA PHE A 275 6.17 -15.32 17.79
C PHE A 275 7.04 -14.60 18.83
N ARG A 276 7.49 -15.29 19.88
CA ARG A 276 8.41 -14.70 20.86
C ARG A 276 9.81 -14.58 20.28
N ALA A 277 10.31 -15.65 19.66
CA ALA A 277 11.61 -15.63 19.00
C ALA A 277 11.71 -14.54 17.92
N ALA A 278 10.58 -14.22 17.28
CA ALA A 278 10.50 -13.18 16.26
C ALA A 278 10.82 -11.77 16.76
N LEU A 279 10.47 -11.47 18.01
CA LEU A 279 10.64 -10.14 18.60
C LEU A 279 12.11 -9.74 18.77
N ARG A 280 13.04 -10.71 18.78
CA ARG A 280 14.48 -10.44 18.91
C ARG A 280 15.08 -9.63 17.76
N ASN A 281 14.39 -9.57 16.62
CA ASN A 281 14.82 -8.83 15.43
C ASN A 281 13.74 -7.84 14.99
N THR A 282 13.03 -7.21 15.94
CA THR A 282 12.04 -6.19 15.58
C THR A 282 12.71 -4.96 15.00
N ILE A 283 12.03 -4.33 14.05
CA ILE A 283 12.33 -2.96 13.64
C ILE A 283 11.60 -2.02 14.61
N ASP A 284 12.36 -1.14 15.27
CA ASP A 284 11.76 -0.05 16.04
C ASP A 284 11.26 1.02 15.07
N ILE A 285 9.95 1.09 14.92
CA ILE A 285 9.36 2.00 13.94
C ILE A 285 9.25 3.42 14.50
N ASP A 286 9.40 3.62 15.81
CA ASP A 286 9.35 4.97 16.37
C ASP A 286 10.54 5.80 15.89
N GLU A 287 11.69 5.18 15.60
CA GLU A 287 12.88 5.88 15.08
C GLU A 287 12.57 6.66 13.79
N VAL A 288 11.62 6.18 12.99
CA VAL A 288 11.17 6.80 11.74
C VAL A 288 10.51 8.16 11.96
N LEU A 289 9.97 8.42 13.14
CA LEU A 289 9.32 9.69 13.48
C LEU A 289 10.30 10.79 13.89
N TYR A 290 11.59 10.47 14.02
CA TYR A 290 12.60 11.38 14.56
C TYR A 290 13.70 11.62 13.53
N LEU A 291 14.15 12.87 13.44
CA LEU A 291 15.51 13.13 13.02
C LEU A 291 16.44 12.83 14.18
N SER A 292 17.24 11.76 14.07
CA SER A 292 18.19 11.44 15.13
C SER A 292 19.20 12.57 15.30
N GLU A 293 19.67 12.77 16.54
CA GLU A 293 20.68 13.79 16.81
C GLU A 293 21.99 13.50 16.04
N GLU A 294 22.27 12.24 15.71
CA GLU A 294 23.36 11.87 14.80
C GLU A 294 23.13 12.40 13.38
N ASP A 295 21.94 12.19 12.81
CA ASP A 295 21.60 12.68 11.48
C ASP A 295 21.64 14.22 11.44
N ILE A 296 21.10 14.89 12.45
CA ILE A 296 21.17 16.35 12.60
C ILE A 296 22.62 16.84 12.61
N GLN A 297 23.48 16.24 13.43
CA GLN A 297 24.90 16.62 13.52
C GLN A 297 25.68 16.31 12.23
N ALA A 298 25.28 15.27 11.51
CA ALA A 298 25.81 14.90 10.21
C ALA A 298 25.28 15.79 9.07
N ASN A 299 24.29 16.66 9.33
CA ASN A 299 23.54 17.43 8.33
C ASN A 299 22.73 16.54 7.37
N GLY A 300 22.23 15.42 7.86
CA GLY A 300 21.38 14.46 7.14
C GLY A 300 21.97 13.04 7.09
N TYR A 301 21.42 12.21 6.21
CA TYR A 301 21.81 10.80 6.08
C TYR A 301 21.70 10.30 4.63
N VAL A 302 22.26 9.11 4.36
CA VAL A 302 22.12 8.39 3.09
C VAL A 302 21.48 7.03 3.37
N ALA A 303 20.42 6.71 2.63
CA ALA A 303 19.71 5.44 2.66
C ALA A 303 19.86 4.74 1.30
N GLU A 304 20.10 3.44 1.32
CA GLU A 304 20.32 2.67 0.10
C GLU A 304 19.85 1.23 0.31
N VAL A 305 19.14 0.68 -0.68
CA VAL A 305 18.68 -0.71 -0.63
C VAL A 305 19.87 -1.68 -0.65
N ALA A 306 19.66 -2.87 -0.09
CA ALA A 306 20.68 -3.91 -0.21
C ALA A 306 20.89 -4.27 -1.70
N PRO A 307 22.11 -4.62 -2.13
CA PRO A 307 22.40 -4.90 -3.54
C PRO A 307 21.48 -5.95 -4.20
N ALA A 308 20.99 -6.93 -3.43
CA ALA A 308 20.07 -7.96 -3.92
C ALA A 308 18.66 -7.44 -4.26
N TYR A 309 18.25 -6.33 -3.64
CA TYR A 309 16.93 -5.70 -3.83
C TYR A 309 16.95 -4.51 -4.79
N ARG A 310 18.11 -4.18 -5.38
CA ARG A 310 18.18 -3.11 -6.37
C ARG A 310 17.23 -3.41 -7.53
N PRO A 311 16.34 -2.47 -7.89
CA PRO A 311 15.51 -2.62 -9.06
C PRO A 311 16.37 -2.54 -10.32
N TRP A 312 15.86 -3.09 -11.42
CA TRP A 312 16.50 -3.00 -12.72
C TRP A 312 15.87 -1.91 -13.60
N ALA A 313 16.70 -1.20 -14.34
CA ALA A 313 16.30 -0.28 -15.39
C ALA A 313 15.69 -1.03 -16.58
N GLY A 314 14.67 -0.43 -17.19
CA GLY A 314 13.89 -1.08 -18.23
C GLY A 314 13.26 -0.10 -19.19
N SER A 315 12.28 -0.59 -19.93
CA SER A 315 11.39 0.26 -20.72
C SER A 315 10.07 0.36 -19.97
N TRP A 316 9.39 1.48 -20.12
CA TRP A 316 8.04 1.69 -19.60
C TRP A 316 6.96 1.14 -20.54
N TRP A 317 7.35 0.60 -21.71
CA TRP A 317 6.48 -0.06 -22.70
C TRP A 317 5.29 0.81 -23.15
N PRO A 318 5.52 1.74 -24.10
CA PRO A 318 4.49 2.66 -24.55
C PRO A 318 3.24 1.96 -25.09
N LEU A 319 2.06 2.32 -24.59
CA LEU A 319 0.77 1.84 -25.12
C LEU A 319 0.53 2.30 -26.56
N LYS A 320 1.21 3.36 -26.99
CA LYS A 320 1.10 3.89 -28.35
C LYS A 320 1.77 3.01 -29.40
N THR A 321 2.90 2.39 -29.05
CA THR A 321 3.62 1.48 -29.95
C THR A 321 3.13 0.05 -29.76
N ALA A 322 2.77 -0.34 -28.53
CA ALA A 322 2.41 -1.70 -28.12
C ALA A 322 3.43 -2.73 -28.59
N ASP A 323 4.71 -2.48 -28.30
CA ASP A 323 5.83 -3.33 -28.73
C ASP A 323 5.73 -4.76 -28.17
N LEU A 324 5.06 -4.95 -27.03
CA LEU A 324 4.74 -6.26 -26.47
C LEU A 324 3.90 -7.13 -27.43
N VAL A 325 3.07 -6.50 -28.26
CA VAL A 325 2.17 -7.16 -29.23
C VAL A 325 2.69 -7.09 -30.65
N PHE A 326 3.07 -5.90 -31.12
CA PHE A 326 3.44 -5.67 -32.52
C PHE A 326 4.93 -5.89 -32.80
N GLY A 327 5.72 -6.14 -31.76
CA GLY A 327 7.17 -6.27 -31.83
C GLY A 327 7.85 -4.90 -31.77
N TYR A 328 9.14 -4.93 -31.42
CA TYR A 328 9.97 -3.73 -31.27
C TYR A 328 10.12 -2.96 -32.60
N GLU A 329 10.48 -1.67 -32.52
CA GLU A 329 10.57 -0.77 -33.69
C GLU A 329 11.64 -1.16 -34.73
N ASP A 330 12.53 -2.13 -34.43
CA ASP A 330 13.70 -2.52 -35.21
C ASP A 330 13.42 -3.44 -36.42
N GLU A 331 12.30 -3.20 -37.12
CA GLU A 331 11.85 -3.94 -38.33
C GLU A 331 11.47 -5.41 -38.11
N ARG A 332 11.42 -5.89 -36.86
CA ARG A 332 10.89 -7.23 -36.55
C ARG A 332 9.40 -7.30 -36.87
N ASP A 333 9.02 -8.22 -37.76
CA ASP A 333 7.65 -8.39 -38.23
C ASP A 333 6.97 -9.52 -37.43
N SER A 334 5.80 -9.24 -36.86
CA SER A 334 5.00 -10.21 -36.10
C SER A 334 3.70 -10.51 -36.82
N PHE A 335 3.08 -11.66 -36.54
CA PHE A 335 1.79 -11.94 -37.17
C PHE A 335 0.70 -10.97 -36.65
N SER A 336 0.80 -10.50 -35.41
CA SER A 336 -0.13 -9.51 -34.86
C SER A 336 0.02 -8.13 -35.51
N ARG A 337 1.22 -7.79 -36.03
CA ARG A 337 1.44 -6.54 -36.79
C ARG A 337 0.56 -6.44 -38.03
N ARG A 338 0.13 -7.57 -38.61
CA ARG A 338 -0.83 -7.62 -39.73
C ARG A 338 -2.18 -7.01 -39.39
N LEU A 339 -2.57 -7.00 -38.11
CA LEU A 339 -3.82 -6.41 -37.64
C LEU A 339 -3.76 -4.88 -37.54
N LYS A 340 -2.55 -4.30 -37.48
CA LYS A 340 -2.37 -2.89 -37.14
C LYS A 340 -3.09 -1.96 -38.13
N GLU A 341 -3.02 -2.24 -39.42
CA GLU A 341 -3.71 -1.43 -40.45
C GLU A 341 -5.25 -1.47 -40.31
N ASP A 342 -5.80 -2.58 -39.84
CA ASP A 342 -7.25 -2.75 -39.64
C ASP A 342 -7.72 -2.19 -38.30
N ILE A 343 -6.89 -2.28 -37.26
CA ILE A 343 -7.24 -1.88 -35.89
C ILE A 343 -6.95 -0.39 -35.61
N ASP A 344 -5.85 0.17 -36.12
CA ASP A 344 -5.45 1.56 -35.84
C ASP A 344 -6.58 2.57 -36.12
N PRO A 345 -7.31 2.51 -37.25
CA PRO A 345 -8.41 3.43 -37.50
C PRO A 345 -9.55 3.29 -36.48
N ILE A 346 -9.86 2.06 -36.06
CA ILE A 346 -10.93 1.78 -35.09
C ILE A 346 -10.52 2.27 -33.70
N LYS A 347 -9.31 1.94 -33.26
CA LYS A 347 -8.78 2.39 -31.96
C LYS A 347 -8.63 3.90 -31.89
N THR A 348 -8.13 4.54 -32.95
CA THR A 348 -8.09 6.01 -33.04
C THR A 348 -9.47 6.65 -32.83
N GLU A 349 -10.51 6.11 -33.49
CA GLU A 349 -11.88 6.60 -33.30
C GLU A 349 -12.41 6.32 -31.89
N MET A 350 -12.08 5.16 -31.31
CA MET A 350 -12.41 4.83 -29.92
C MET A 350 -11.74 5.79 -28.92
N ASP A 351 -10.46 6.12 -29.11
CA ASP A 351 -9.69 7.03 -28.26
C ASP A 351 -10.27 8.46 -28.32
N GLU A 352 -10.62 8.92 -29.52
CA GLU A 352 -11.30 10.20 -29.73
C GLU A 352 -12.68 10.22 -29.04
N LEU A 353 -13.45 9.13 -29.13
CA LEU A 353 -14.74 9.01 -28.45
C LEU A 353 -14.58 9.02 -26.93
N SER A 354 -13.63 8.26 -26.39
CA SER A 354 -13.30 8.21 -24.96
C SER A 354 -12.92 9.59 -24.43
N THR A 355 -11.99 10.27 -25.12
CA THR A 355 -11.60 11.65 -24.78
C THR A 355 -12.78 12.61 -24.80
N ASN A 356 -13.63 12.54 -25.83
CA ASN A 356 -14.84 13.35 -25.89
C ASN A 356 -15.82 13.05 -24.74
N ILE A 357 -16.01 11.78 -24.39
CA ILE A 357 -16.88 11.38 -23.27
C ILE A 357 -16.38 11.99 -21.95
N ARG A 358 -15.08 11.89 -21.68
CA ARG A 358 -14.43 12.49 -20.50
C ARG A 358 -14.61 14.00 -20.43
N GLU A 359 -14.34 14.71 -21.51
CA GLU A 359 -14.51 16.18 -21.56
C GLU A 359 -15.97 16.60 -21.38
N LEU A 360 -16.92 15.83 -21.94
CA LEU A 360 -18.35 16.07 -21.70
C LEU A 360 -18.73 15.83 -20.23
N ARG A 361 -18.20 14.77 -19.60
CA ARG A 361 -18.44 14.44 -18.19
C ARG A 361 -17.93 15.54 -17.25
N LYS A 362 -16.72 16.06 -17.46
CA LYS A 362 -16.16 17.17 -16.68
C LYS A 362 -17.09 18.40 -16.64
N THR A 363 -17.85 18.64 -17.71
CA THR A 363 -18.80 19.78 -17.74
C THR A 363 -20.11 19.52 -17.01
N LEU A 364 -20.49 18.25 -16.75
CA LEU A 364 -21.83 17.89 -16.25
C LEU A 364 -22.18 18.58 -14.93
N ASP A 365 -21.23 18.72 -14.01
CA ASP A 365 -21.55 19.20 -12.66
C ASP A 365 -21.94 20.68 -12.63
N SER A 366 -21.40 21.46 -13.56
CA SER A 366 -21.67 22.89 -13.73
C SER A 366 -23.00 23.24 -14.42
N LEU A 367 -23.68 22.27 -15.02
CA LEU A 367 -24.85 22.50 -15.88
C LEU A 367 -26.18 22.53 -15.10
N SER A 368 -27.20 23.21 -15.64
CA SER A 368 -28.57 23.12 -15.10
C SER A 368 -29.17 21.72 -15.33
N SER A 369 -30.23 21.36 -14.59
CA SER A 369 -30.84 20.01 -14.71
C SER A 369 -31.27 19.66 -16.14
N GLU A 370 -31.77 20.63 -16.92
CA GLU A 370 -32.18 20.38 -18.32
C GLU A 370 -30.97 20.21 -19.24
N GLU A 371 -29.94 21.05 -19.07
CA GLU A 371 -28.67 20.92 -19.81
C GLU A 371 -27.96 19.60 -19.48
N LYS A 372 -27.92 19.19 -18.20
CA LYS A 372 -27.39 17.88 -17.78
C LYS A 372 -28.10 16.74 -18.50
N LYS A 373 -29.43 16.80 -18.64
CA LYS A 373 -30.20 15.77 -19.34
C LYS A 373 -29.81 15.68 -20.82
N THR A 374 -29.70 16.82 -21.52
CA THR A 374 -29.24 16.85 -22.91
C THR A 374 -27.80 16.33 -23.05
N LYS A 375 -26.90 16.77 -22.16
CA LYS A 375 -25.49 16.35 -22.15
C LYS A 375 -25.32 14.86 -21.87
N LYS A 376 -26.09 14.30 -20.93
CA LYS A 376 -26.14 12.86 -20.67
C LYS A 376 -26.60 12.06 -21.88
N ALA A 377 -27.58 12.56 -22.64
CA ALA A 377 -28.01 11.90 -23.87
C ALA A 377 -26.90 11.89 -24.94
N GLU A 378 -26.16 12.99 -25.09
CA GLU A 378 -24.98 13.08 -25.97
C GLU A 378 -23.87 12.12 -25.53
N ILE A 379 -23.58 12.05 -24.23
CA ILE A 379 -22.62 11.11 -23.66
C ILE A 379 -23.03 9.66 -23.96
N ASN A 380 -24.30 9.31 -23.76
CA ASN A 380 -24.79 7.96 -24.02
C ASN A 380 -24.70 7.59 -25.52
N GLU A 381 -24.99 8.52 -26.43
CA GLU A 381 -24.82 8.28 -27.88
C GLU A 381 -23.35 8.01 -28.26
N LYS A 382 -22.41 8.72 -27.63
CA LYS A 382 -20.98 8.47 -27.83
C LYS A 382 -20.55 7.14 -27.22
N ILE A 383 -21.06 6.77 -26.05
CA ILE A 383 -20.83 5.46 -25.43
C ILE A 383 -21.34 4.34 -26.33
N ASP A 384 -22.55 4.47 -26.89
CA ASP A 384 -23.11 3.49 -27.83
C ASP A 384 -22.22 3.34 -29.08
N THR A 385 -21.71 4.47 -29.61
CA THR A 385 -20.80 4.47 -30.75
C THR A 385 -19.46 3.81 -30.41
N TYR A 386 -18.90 4.13 -29.25
CA TYR A 386 -17.69 3.53 -28.73
C TYR A 386 -17.84 2.00 -28.61
N HIS A 387 -18.94 1.52 -28.02
CA HIS A 387 -19.22 0.08 -27.91
C HIS A 387 -19.40 -0.60 -29.27
N ALA A 388 -20.03 0.07 -30.24
CA ALA A 388 -20.15 -0.46 -31.59
C ALA A 388 -18.77 -0.64 -32.25
N LYS A 389 -17.87 0.33 -32.07
CA LYS A 389 -16.48 0.28 -32.55
C LYS A 389 -15.65 -0.77 -31.85
N LYS A 390 -15.75 -0.85 -30.53
CA LYS A 390 -15.13 -1.92 -29.74
C LYS A 390 -15.58 -3.30 -30.23
N LYS A 391 -16.87 -3.51 -30.46
CA LYS A 391 -17.41 -4.78 -30.99
C LYS A 391 -16.89 -5.10 -32.40
N GLU A 392 -16.70 -4.08 -33.24
CA GLU A 392 -16.08 -4.22 -34.56
C GLU A 392 -14.64 -4.73 -34.43
N MET A 393 -13.83 -4.08 -33.59
CA MET A 393 -12.46 -4.49 -33.27
C MET A 393 -12.41 -5.90 -32.65
N ASP A 394 -13.20 -6.17 -31.62
CA ASP A 394 -13.26 -7.47 -30.92
C ASP A 394 -13.57 -8.61 -31.92
N LYS A 395 -14.43 -8.34 -32.91
CA LYS A 395 -14.73 -9.30 -33.98
C LYS A 395 -13.50 -9.55 -34.87
N ILE A 396 -12.78 -8.51 -35.29
CA ILE A 396 -11.56 -8.64 -36.11
C ILE A 396 -10.52 -9.48 -35.36
N LEU A 397 -10.25 -9.14 -34.09
CA LEU A 397 -9.29 -9.82 -33.24
C LEU A 397 -9.69 -11.28 -33.03
N ASN A 398 -10.94 -11.54 -32.62
CA ASN A 398 -11.41 -12.89 -32.37
C ASN A 398 -11.40 -13.77 -33.64
N ASP A 399 -11.82 -13.23 -34.78
CA ASP A 399 -11.79 -13.95 -36.06
C ASP A 399 -10.35 -14.30 -36.44
N PHE A 400 -9.41 -13.35 -36.31
CA PHE A 400 -8.00 -13.56 -36.64
C PHE A 400 -7.36 -14.63 -35.76
N TYR A 401 -7.39 -14.49 -34.43
CA TYR A 401 -6.71 -15.44 -33.54
C TYR A 401 -7.42 -16.80 -33.47
N THR A 402 -8.74 -16.85 -33.68
CA THR A 402 -9.46 -18.13 -33.82
C THR A 402 -9.09 -18.83 -35.13
N GLN A 403 -8.98 -18.08 -36.22
CA GLN A 403 -8.53 -18.62 -37.50
C GLN A 403 -7.09 -19.13 -37.43
N MET A 404 -6.18 -18.37 -36.80
CA MET A 404 -4.80 -18.81 -36.58
C MET A 404 -4.73 -20.12 -35.80
N ARG A 405 -5.48 -20.25 -34.70
CA ARG A 405 -5.59 -21.50 -33.95
C ARG A 405 -6.11 -22.64 -34.83
N ASN A 406 -7.19 -22.41 -35.56
CA ASN A 406 -7.75 -23.41 -36.46
C ASN A 406 -6.75 -23.85 -37.54
N ASP A 407 -5.93 -22.93 -38.04
CA ASP A 407 -4.89 -23.22 -39.02
C ASP A 407 -3.75 -24.04 -38.42
N LEU A 408 -3.35 -23.77 -37.17
CA LEU A 408 -2.41 -24.62 -36.43
C LEU A 408 -2.98 -26.03 -36.21
N ASP A 409 -4.23 -26.14 -35.75
CA ASP A 409 -4.90 -27.42 -35.47
C ASP A 409 -5.03 -28.30 -36.73
N ARG A 410 -5.18 -27.68 -37.91
CA ARG A 410 -5.29 -28.37 -39.21
C ARG A 410 -3.95 -28.54 -39.93
N GLY A 411 -2.85 -27.99 -39.39
CA GLY A 411 -1.53 -27.99 -40.01
C GLY A 411 -1.39 -27.07 -41.24
N ALA A 412 -2.33 -26.15 -41.44
CA ALA A 412 -2.24 -25.10 -42.45
C ALA A 412 -1.24 -24.00 -42.04
N LEU A 413 -1.08 -23.79 -40.73
CA LEU A 413 0.00 -23.04 -40.11
C LEU A 413 0.96 -24.03 -39.42
N ARG A 414 2.26 -23.90 -39.66
CA ARG A 414 3.27 -24.83 -39.12
C ARG A 414 4.61 -24.16 -38.93
N ILE A 415 5.39 -24.65 -37.96
CA ILE A 415 6.78 -24.21 -37.76
C ILE A 415 7.71 -25.17 -38.53
N GLU A 416 8.44 -24.65 -39.50
CA GLU A 416 9.46 -25.37 -40.27
C GLU A 416 10.80 -24.65 -40.14
N ASN A 417 11.82 -25.34 -39.61
CA ASN A 417 13.17 -24.78 -39.43
C ASN A 417 13.20 -23.44 -38.65
N GLY A 418 12.38 -23.33 -37.59
CA GLY A 418 12.28 -22.10 -36.79
C GLY A 418 11.46 -20.98 -37.45
N ILE A 419 10.74 -21.27 -38.53
CA ILE A 419 9.92 -20.29 -39.25
C ILE A 419 8.47 -20.72 -39.21
N LEU A 420 7.60 -19.88 -38.63
CA LEU A 420 6.15 -20.03 -38.68
C LEU A 420 5.68 -19.71 -40.10
N THR A 421 5.13 -20.68 -40.82
CA THR A 421 4.74 -20.55 -42.23
C THR A 421 3.25 -20.84 -42.41
N LYS A 422 2.55 -19.92 -43.10
CA LYS A 422 1.18 -20.13 -43.59
C LYS A 422 1.18 -20.26 -45.11
N GLU A 423 0.52 -21.29 -45.62
CA GLU A 423 0.30 -21.43 -47.06
C GLU A 423 -0.75 -20.43 -47.57
N ALA A 424 -0.58 -19.99 -48.82
CA ALA A 424 -1.55 -19.10 -49.45
C ALA A 424 -2.90 -19.79 -49.61
N THR A 425 -3.96 -19.05 -49.33
CA THR A 425 -5.34 -19.40 -49.69
C THR A 425 -5.86 -18.42 -50.75
N GLU A 426 -7.09 -18.61 -51.23
CA GLU A 426 -7.70 -17.64 -52.15
C GLU A 426 -7.93 -16.27 -51.48
N GLU A 427 -8.05 -16.23 -50.16
CA GLU A 427 -8.44 -15.05 -49.38
C GLU A 427 -7.28 -14.45 -48.56
N ASP A 428 -6.25 -15.24 -48.22
CA ASP A 428 -5.10 -14.80 -47.41
C ASP A 428 -3.78 -15.23 -48.08
N PRO A 429 -2.89 -14.29 -48.47
CA PRO A 429 -1.61 -14.63 -49.10
C PRO A 429 -0.69 -15.41 -48.15
N ALA A 430 0.24 -16.18 -48.72
CA ALA A 430 1.26 -16.87 -47.93
C ALA A 430 2.12 -15.86 -47.17
N TRP A 431 2.48 -16.22 -45.94
CA TRP A 431 3.38 -15.44 -45.11
C TRP A 431 4.23 -16.36 -44.24
N ASN A 432 5.36 -15.83 -43.78
CA ASN A 432 6.27 -16.55 -42.91
C ASN A 432 6.97 -15.58 -41.95
N TYR A 433 7.15 -15.99 -40.71
CA TYR A 433 7.79 -15.22 -39.65
C TYR A 433 8.80 -16.10 -38.91
N PRO A 434 10.06 -15.67 -38.76
CA PRO A 434 10.98 -16.32 -37.83
C PRO A 434 10.40 -16.27 -36.41
N ILE A 435 10.29 -17.43 -35.73
CA ILE A 435 9.64 -17.48 -34.41
C ILE A 435 10.38 -16.67 -33.35
N ASP A 436 11.70 -16.52 -33.52
CA ASP A 436 12.55 -15.74 -32.62
C ASP A 436 12.37 -14.22 -32.78
N GLU A 437 11.85 -13.78 -33.93
CA GLU A 437 11.59 -12.37 -34.26
C GLU A 437 10.14 -11.95 -33.95
N LEU A 438 9.28 -12.88 -33.54
CA LEU A 438 7.92 -12.56 -33.06
C LEU A 438 7.99 -11.65 -31.82
N SER A 439 6.93 -10.86 -31.63
CA SER A 439 6.74 -10.06 -30.42
C SER A 439 6.68 -10.94 -29.16
N PRO A 440 6.95 -10.38 -27.97
CA PRO A 440 6.90 -11.12 -26.72
C PRO A 440 5.59 -11.91 -26.54
N MET A 441 4.44 -11.27 -26.78
CA MET A 441 3.13 -11.90 -26.61
C MET A 441 2.79 -12.91 -27.70
N ASP A 442 3.16 -12.64 -28.96
CA ASP A 442 2.96 -13.60 -30.06
C ASP A 442 3.77 -14.89 -29.83
N LYS A 443 5.02 -14.72 -29.39
CA LYS A 443 5.92 -15.82 -29.04
C LYS A 443 5.37 -16.62 -27.85
N TRP A 444 4.89 -15.95 -26.81
CA TRP A 444 4.28 -16.59 -25.64
C TRP A 444 3.01 -17.37 -26.00
N GLY A 445 2.09 -16.76 -26.75
CA GLY A 445 0.83 -17.38 -27.16
C GLY A 445 1.08 -18.63 -28.01
N LEU A 446 2.04 -18.56 -28.94
CA LEU A 446 2.42 -19.69 -29.79
C LEU A 446 3.10 -20.81 -28.98
N MET A 447 4.05 -20.48 -28.12
CA MET A 447 4.70 -21.44 -27.21
C MET A 447 3.66 -22.15 -26.34
N SER A 448 2.74 -21.38 -25.74
CA SER A 448 1.66 -21.89 -24.89
C SER A 448 0.71 -22.84 -25.64
N TYR A 449 0.39 -22.54 -26.90
CA TYR A 449 -0.37 -23.45 -27.76
C TYR A 449 0.35 -24.80 -27.94
N TYR A 450 1.66 -24.77 -28.26
CA TYR A 450 2.44 -26.00 -28.44
C TYR A 450 2.64 -26.75 -27.12
N ASN A 451 2.68 -26.06 -25.97
CA ASN A 451 2.79 -26.68 -24.65
C ASN A 451 1.47 -27.27 -24.12
N ASN A 452 0.39 -27.30 -24.93
CA ASN A 452 -0.95 -27.75 -24.52
C ASN A 452 -1.50 -26.95 -23.33
N SER A 453 -1.39 -25.62 -23.37
CA SER A 453 -2.02 -24.74 -22.38
C SER A 453 -3.49 -25.12 -22.15
N ARG A 454 -3.95 -24.94 -20.91
CA ARG A 454 -5.35 -25.17 -20.53
C ARG A 454 -6.29 -24.10 -21.08
N LEU A 455 -5.74 -22.96 -21.51
CA LEU A 455 -6.49 -21.90 -22.15
C LEU A 455 -7.08 -22.44 -23.45
N SER A 456 -8.32 -22.05 -23.73
CA SER A 456 -8.96 -22.44 -24.98
C SER A 456 -8.08 -21.93 -26.12
N ASN A 457 -7.87 -20.63 -26.24
CA ASN A 457 -7.01 -20.04 -27.26
C ASN A 457 -5.90 -19.17 -26.62
N PRO A 458 -4.69 -19.71 -26.38
CA PRO A 458 -3.60 -18.93 -25.78
C PRO A 458 -3.08 -17.81 -26.69
N LEU A 459 -3.42 -17.80 -27.99
CA LEU A 459 -3.06 -16.70 -28.89
C LEU A 459 -3.84 -15.39 -28.59
N MET A 460 -4.89 -15.46 -27.77
CA MET A 460 -5.68 -14.29 -27.37
C MET A 460 -4.94 -13.35 -26.40
N ILE A 461 -3.74 -13.70 -25.94
CA ILE A 461 -2.88 -12.81 -25.14
C ILE A 461 -2.66 -11.46 -25.83
N SER A 462 -2.30 -11.47 -27.11
CA SER A 462 -2.10 -10.25 -27.91
C SER A 462 -3.42 -9.52 -28.17
N ALA A 463 -4.53 -10.26 -28.33
CA ALA A 463 -5.86 -9.67 -28.49
C ALA A 463 -6.29 -8.89 -27.25
N TYR A 464 -6.04 -9.45 -26.07
CA TYR A 464 -6.35 -8.82 -24.79
C TYR A 464 -5.61 -7.48 -24.68
N GLU A 465 -4.31 -7.47 -24.95
CA GLU A 465 -3.49 -6.26 -24.84
C GLU A 465 -3.89 -5.19 -25.87
N ILE A 466 -4.18 -5.59 -27.12
CA ILE A 466 -4.73 -4.66 -28.12
C ILE A 466 -6.06 -4.06 -27.65
N THR A 467 -6.89 -4.85 -26.99
CA THR A 467 -8.24 -4.43 -26.61
C THR A 467 -8.20 -3.46 -25.43
N ASN A 468 -7.40 -3.76 -24.41
CA ASN A 468 -7.49 -3.10 -23.11
C ASN A 468 -6.39 -2.05 -22.88
N SER A 469 -5.25 -2.14 -23.58
CA SER A 469 -4.09 -1.27 -23.28
C SER A 469 -3.63 -0.49 -24.52
N TYR A 470 -3.59 -1.10 -25.71
CA TYR A 470 -3.14 -0.41 -26.92
C TYR A 470 -3.94 0.87 -27.21
N ASN A 471 -3.21 1.99 -27.31
CA ASN A 471 -3.80 3.31 -27.49
C ASN A 471 -2.99 4.17 -28.48
N PRO A 472 -3.23 4.06 -29.80
CA PRO A 472 -2.45 4.77 -30.81
C PRO A 472 -2.60 6.30 -30.75
N SER A 473 -3.72 6.81 -30.23
CA SER A 473 -3.96 8.25 -30.04
C SER A 473 -3.59 8.74 -28.63
N GLY A 474 -3.08 7.83 -27.80
CA GLY A 474 -2.79 8.08 -26.40
C GLY A 474 -1.69 9.10 -26.19
N GLY A 475 -1.64 9.63 -24.96
CA GLY A 475 -0.51 10.44 -24.51
C GLY A 475 0.80 9.68 -24.72
N SER A 476 1.87 10.39 -25.05
CA SER A 476 3.20 9.78 -25.21
C SER A 476 3.78 9.21 -23.91
N TRP A 477 3.07 9.37 -22.79
CA TRP A 477 3.41 8.88 -21.46
C TRP A 477 2.54 7.67 -21.03
N TRP A 478 1.54 7.26 -21.82
CA TRP A 478 0.68 6.12 -21.50
C TRP A 478 1.39 4.80 -21.77
N GLY A 479 1.64 4.02 -20.72
CA GLY A 479 2.47 2.81 -20.77
C GLY A 479 2.28 1.94 -19.53
N HIS A 480 3.15 0.95 -19.44
CA HIS A 480 3.22 -0.01 -18.34
C HIS A 480 4.26 0.37 -17.28
N CYS A 481 4.45 1.68 -17.01
CA CYS A 481 5.48 2.15 -16.06
C CYS A 481 5.29 1.56 -14.65
N ASN A 482 4.04 1.44 -14.18
CA ASN A 482 3.70 0.79 -12.90
C ASN A 482 4.01 -0.71 -12.91
N GLY A 483 3.66 -1.42 -13.98
CA GLY A 483 3.96 -2.85 -14.13
C GLY A 483 5.45 -3.12 -14.19
N TRP A 484 6.19 -2.27 -14.92
CA TRP A 484 7.65 -2.30 -14.96
C TRP A 484 8.25 -2.02 -13.59
N ALA A 485 7.82 -0.96 -12.90
CA ALA A 485 8.34 -0.60 -11.58
C ALA A 485 8.16 -1.75 -10.56
N ALA A 486 6.97 -2.37 -10.54
CA ALA A 486 6.72 -3.54 -9.71
C ALA A 486 7.61 -4.73 -10.09
N ALA A 487 7.70 -5.07 -11.38
CA ALA A 487 8.55 -6.17 -11.85
C ALA A 487 10.04 -5.92 -11.53
N ALA A 488 10.51 -4.69 -11.68
CA ALA A 488 11.88 -4.29 -11.36
C ALA A 488 12.24 -4.56 -9.90
N ILE A 489 11.31 -4.28 -9.00
CA ILE A 489 11.45 -4.50 -7.57
C ILE A 489 11.35 -5.99 -7.23
N LEU A 490 10.32 -6.70 -7.70
CA LEU A 490 9.95 -8.04 -7.25
C LEU A 490 10.65 -9.20 -8.01
N THR A 491 11.33 -8.90 -9.11
CA THR A 491 12.02 -9.92 -9.93
C THR A 491 13.50 -9.61 -10.10
N HIS A 492 14.30 -10.66 -10.25
CA HIS A 492 15.67 -10.53 -10.73
C HIS A 492 15.65 -10.11 -12.19
N GLU A 493 16.58 -9.23 -12.57
CA GLU A 493 16.72 -8.81 -13.95
C GLU A 493 16.97 -10.04 -14.87
N PRO A 494 16.22 -10.21 -15.96
CA PRO A 494 16.56 -11.20 -16.98
C PRO A 494 17.89 -10.85 -17.65
N ARG A 495 18.97 -11.59 -17.35
CA ARG A 495 20.32 -11.32 -17.89
C ARG A 495 20.74 -12.21 -19.06
N GLU A 496 19.92 -13.21 -19.40
CA GLU A 496 20.19 -14.13 -20.50
C GLU A 496 18.89 -14.48 -21.24
N SER A 497 19.02 -14.79 -22.54
CA SER A 497 17.91 -15.37 -23.29
C SER A 497 17.56 -16.76 -22.72
N LYS A 498 16.27 -17.08 -22.65
CA LYS A 498 15.80 -18.42 -22.28
C LYS A 498 15.20 -19.11 -23.50
N THR A 499 15.47 -20.41 -23.66
CA THR A 499 14.90 -21.21 -24.74
C THR A 499 14.00 -22.29 -24.16
N ILE A 500 12.76 -22.36 -24.64
CA ILE A 500 11.78 -23.38 -24.25
C ILE A 500 11.55 -24.33 -25.42
N GLU A 501 11.62 -25.63 -25.18
CA GLU A 501 11.19 -26.64 -26.15
C GLU A 501 9.71 -26.97 -25.95
N ALA A 502 8.88 -26.76 -26.99
CA ALA A 502 7.47 -27.16 -26.99
C ALA A 502 7.12 -27.94 -28.26
N LYS A 503 6.70 -29.21 -28.11
CA LYS A 503 6.39 -30.14 -29.21
C LYS A 503 7.49 -30.23 -30.30
N GLY A 504 8.76 -30.16 -29.90
CA GLY A 504 9.90 -30.25 -30.81
C GLY A 504 10.24 -28.95 -31.55
N HIS A 505 9.69 -27.81 -31.11
CA HIS A 505 10.07 -26.48 -31.55
C HIS A 505 10.77 -25.74 -30.41
N GLU A 506 11.86 -25.03 -30.73
CA GLU A 506 12.59 -24.20 -29.78
C GLU A 506 12.08 -22.75 -29.87
N PHE A 507 11.65 -22.18 -28.75
CA PHE A 507 11.21 -20.80 -28.65
C PHE A 507 12.24 -20.01 -27.84
N ARG A 508 12.99 -19.11 -28.48
CA ARG A 508 13.97 -18.27 -27.78
C ARG A 508 13.34 -16.94 -27.36
N PHE A 509 13.24 -16.72 -26.05
CA PHE A 509 12.87 -15.45 -25.45
C PHE A 509 14.14 -14.67 -25.12
N THR A 510 14.25 -13.46 -25.67
CA THR A 510 15.34 -12.53 -25.38
C THR A 510 15.16 -11.90 -23.99
N THR A 511 16.17 -11.19 -23.49
CA THR A 511 16.07 -10.46 -22.21
C THR A 511 14.98 -9.40 -22.27
N ALA A 512 14.85 -8.70 -23.41
CA ALA A 512 13.75 -7.77 -23.67
C ALA A 512 12.38 -8.46 -23.60
N ASP A 513 12.24 -9.65 -24.21
CA ASP A 513 10.96 -10.38 -24.18
C ASP A 513 10.57 -10.75 -22.75
N LEU A 514 11.54 -11.20 -21.94
CA LEU A 514 11.31 -11.56 -20.55
C LEU A 514 10.97 -10.34 -19.69
N LYS A 515 11.67 -9.22 -19.85
CA LYS A 515 11.35 -7.95 -19.17
C LYS A 515 9.93 -7.49 -19.51
N GLY A 516 9.55 -7.54 -20.80
CA GLY A 516 8.22 -7.14 -21.25
C GLY A 516 7.10 -8.04 -20.72
N LEU A 517 7.29 -9.36 -20.73
CA LEU A 517 6.32 -10.29 -20.13
C LEU A 517 6.21 -10.08 -18.61
N TYR A 518 7.30 -9.76 -17.92
CA TYR A 518 7.24 -9.46 -16.49
C TYR A 518 6.50 -8.18 -16.20
N THR A 519 6.78 -7.11 -16.93
CA THR A 519 6.04 -5.86 -16.81
C THR A 519 4.54 -6.09 -16.95
N GLU A 520 4.10 -6.81 -17.99
CA GLU A 520 2.68 -7.13 -18.21
C GLU A 520 2.09 -7.93 -17.05
N THR A 521 2.79 -8.97 -16.58
CA THR A 521 2.28 -9.77 -15.45
C THR A 521 2.13 -8.97 -14.16
N HIS A 522 2.90 -7.88 -13.99
CA HIS A 522 2.94 -7.06 -12.80
C HIS A 522 2.10 -5.78 -12.88
N TYR A 523 1.36 -5.56 -13.98
CA TYR A 523 0.59 -4.33 -14.19
C TYR A 523 -0.41 -4.04 -13.05
N SER A 524 -0.95 -5.07 -12.39
CA SER A 524 -1.88 -4.93 -11.24
C SER A 524 -1.35 -5.57 -9.96
N THR A 525 -0.06 -5.33 -9.69
CA THR A 525 0.62 -5.78 -8.46
C THR A 525 0.04 -5.15 -7.19
N GLU A 526 -0.09 -5.94 -6.13
CA GLU A 526 -0.51 -5.45 -4.83
C GLU A 526 0.57 -4.56 -4.17
N SER A 527 0.15 -3.44 -3.60
CA SER A 527 1.08 -2.47 -3.01
C SER A 527 0.53 -1.76 -1.77
N HIS A 528 1.44 -1.28 -0.93
CA HIS A 528 1.15 -0.23 0.06
C HIS A 528 1.25 1.12 -0.66
N PHE A 529 0.23 1.95 -0.58
CA PHE A 529 0.12 3.22 -1.31
C PHE A 529 0.05 4.39 -0.30
N TYR A 530 0.80 5.46 -0.55
CA TYR A 530 0.97 6.64 0.30
C TYR A 530 0.80 7.90 -0.55
N GLY A 531 0.02 8.88 -0.07
CA GLY A 531 -0.51 9.97 -0.90
C GLY A 531 -1.62 9.50 -1.84
N SER A 532 -1.99 10.36 -2.77
CA SER A 532 -3.03 10.15 -3.78
C SER A 532 -2.52 10.61 -5.14
N ARG A 533 -3.23 10.25 -6.21
CA ARG A 533 -2.88 10.73 -7.55
C ARG A 533 -3.45 12.12 -7.75
N TYR A 534 -2.64 13.04 -8.26
CA TYR A 534 -3.08 14.32 -8.77
C TYR A 534 -3.61 14.15 -10.21
N ASP A 535 -4.93 14.12 -10.36
CA ASP A 535 -5.58 13.98 -11.67
C ASP A 535 -6.02 15.34 -12.25
N GLY A 536 -5.54 16.45 -11.67
CA GLY A 536 -5.92 17.81 -12.04
C GLY A 536 -7.34 18.21 -11.64
N ASN A 537 -7.99 17.46 -10.73
CA ASN A 537 -9.29 17.84 -10.18
C ASN A 537 -9.09 18.94 -9.13
N PRO A 538 -9.91 20.01 -9.09
CA PRO A 538 -9.75 21.10 -8.11
C PRO A 538 -9.81 20.70 -6.63
N ASP A 539 -10.35 19.51 -6.33
CA ASP A 539 -10.42 18.96 -4.97
C ASP A 539 -9.21 18.08 -4.62
N ASP A 540 -8.31 17.80 -5.56
CA ASP A 540 -7.09 17.04 -5.30
C ASP A 540 -6.11 17.91 -4.49
N ASP A 541 -5.58 17.35 -3.41
CA ASP A 541 -4.51 17.97 -2.64
C ASP A 541 -3.17 17.59 -3.27
N ILE A 542 -2.57 18.53 -4.00
CA ILE A 542 -1.29 18.30 -4.69
C ILE A 542 -0.17 17.95 -3.72
N SER A 543 -0.28 18.30 -2.43
CA SER A 543 0.77 18.11 -1.43
C SER A 543 0.41 17.08 -0.36
N ASP A 544 -0.45 16.11 -0.69
CA ASP A 544 -0.88 15.09 0.26
C ASP A 544 0.24 14.12 0.67
N LEU A 545 1.25 13.89 -0.19
CA LEU A 545 2.54 13.35 0.21
C LEU A 545 3.46 14.46 0.76
N THR A 546 3.36 14.70 2.07
CA THR A 546 4.16 15.73 2.75
C THR A 546 5.66 15.36 2.81
N PRO A 547 6.58 16.35 2.96
CA PRO A 547 8.00 16.05 3.13
C PRO A 547 8.32 15.19 4.35
N ASP A 548 7.56 15.31 5.45
CA ASP A 548 7.73 14.43 6.61
C ASP A 548 7.29 13.00 6.33
N ALA A 549 6.18 12.79 5.61
CA ALA A 549 5.78 11.46 5.15
C ALA A 549 6.89 10.87 4.26
N MET A 550 7.45 11.66 3.33
CA MET A 550 8.56 11.22 2.49
C MET A 550 9.82 10.86 3.31
N ALA A 551 10.22 11.69 4.28
CA ALA A 551 11.35 11.39 5.17
C ALA A 551 11.14 10.07 5.91
N LYS A 552 9.93 9.86 6.44
CA LYS A 552 9.55 8.63 7.15
C LYS A 552 9.59 7.41 6.22
N LEU A 553 9.05 7.51 5.01
CA LEU A 553 9.06 6.42 4.03
C LEU A 553 10.48 6.05 3.57
N ILE A 554 11.34 7.04 3.33
CA ILE A 554 12.75 6.82 2.97
C ILE A 554 13.49 6.14 4.12
N GLN A 555 13.33 6.62 5.35
CA GLN A 555 13.95 6.01 6.52
C GLN A 555 13.45 4.57 6.70
N PHE A 556 12.14 4.37 6.73
CA PHE A 556 11.56 3.05 6.94
C PHE A 556 11.97 2.05 5.83
N TYR A 557 11.66 2.35 4.57
CA TYR A 557 11.86 1.40 3.48
C TYR A 557 13.31 1.30 3.01
N LEU A 558 13.98 2.44 2.73
CA LEU A 558 15.34 2.41 2.17
C LEU A 558 16.41 2.20 3.24
N ARG A 559 16.32 2.87 4.40
CA ARG A 559 17.37 2.79 5.45
C ARG A 559 17.22 1.55 6.29
N ASP A 560 16.02 1.29 6.81
CA ASP A 560 15.81 0.29 7.86
C ASP A 560 15.43 -1.08 7.29
N GLN A 561 14.52 -1.14 6.31
CA GLN A 561 14.17 -2.39 5.62
C GLN A 561 15.18 -2.75 4.50
N GLY A 562 15.82 -1.77 3.89
CA GLY A 562 16.70 -1.97 2.73
C GLY A 562 15.96 -2.44 1.47
N VAL A 563 14.68 -2.07 1.33
CA VAL A 563 13.81 -2.42 0.18
C VAL A 563 13.45 -1.17 -0.63
N PRO A 564 13.36 -1.28 -1.97
CA PRO A 564 13.01 -0.16 -2.83
C PRO A 564 11.54 0.23 -2.68
N LEU A 565 11.23 1.47 -3.05
CA LEU A 565 9.88 2.01 -3.17
C LEU A 565 9.75 2.73 -4.51
N VAL A 566 8.52 2.88 -4.99
CA VAL A 566 8.21 3.59 -6.23
C VAL A 566 7.69 4.97 -5.88
N PHE A 567 8.19 5.99 -6.58
CA PHE A 567 7.63 7.33 -6.54
C PHE A 567 7.01 7.69 -7.88
N ASP A 568 5.91 8.44 -7.84
CA ASP A 568 5.60 9.36 -8.91
C ASP A 568 6.42 10.63 -8.73
N VAL A 569 7.38 10.86 -9.62
CA VAL A 569 8.39 11.92 -9.46
C VAL A 569 7.85 13.32 -9.80
N SER A 570 6.59 13.42 -10.23
CA SER A 570 5.98 14.70 -10.58
C SER A 570 4.52 14.80 -10.16
N ALA A 571 4.16 15.89 -9.47
CA ALA A 571 2.77 16.20 -9.11
C ALA A 571 2.00 16.87 -10.28
N ASN A 572 1.82 16.15 -11.39
CA ASN A 572 1.05 16.62 -12.54
C ASN A 572 0.12 15.51 -13.11
N GLU A 573 -0.64 15.81 -14.17
CA GLU A 573 -1.62 14.85 -14.75
C GLU A 573 -0.96 13.59 -15.34
N GLU A 574 0.32 13.66 -15.72
CA GLU A 574 1.08 12.51 -16.21
C GLU A 574 1.63 11.72 -15.03
N VAL A 575 1.27 10.43 -14.98
CA VAL A 575 1.69 9.54 -13.88
C VAL A 575 2.91 8.73 -14.30
N TRP A 576 4.03 8.91 -13.59
CA TRP A 576 5.30 8.27 -13.93
C TRP A 576 5.90 7.48 -12.77
N ASN A 577 5.88 6.15 -12.86
CA ASN A 577 6.29 5.29 -11.76
C ASN A 577 7.77 4.90 -11.85
N PHE A 578 8.59 5.39 -10.93
CA PHE A 578 10.03 5.10 -10.90
C PHE A 578 10.48 4.40 -9.60
N PRO A 579 11.12 3.22 -9.69
CA PRO A 579 11.71 2.56 -8.53
C PRO A 579 12.91 3.32 -7.96
N ALA A 580 12.73 3.95 -6.80
CA ALA A 580 13.79 4.53 -6.00
C ALA A 580 14.53 3.45 -5.19
N TRP A 581 15.86 3.48 -5.25
CA TRP A 581 16.72 2.50 -4.60
C TRP A 581 17.80 3.13 -3.73
N LYS A 582 17.95 4.46 -3.80
CA LYS A 582 18.85 5.23 -2.96
C LYS A 582 18.30 6.63 -2.76
N ALA A 583 18.47 7.16 -1.56
CA ALA A 583 18.12 8.53 -1.24
C ALA A 583 19.13 9.12 -0.27
N SER A 584 19.30 10.43 -0.30
CA SER A 584 19.96 11.16 0.77
C SER A 584 19.11 12.35 1.21
N LEU A 585 18.97 12.49 2.52
CA LEU A 585 18.43 13.67 3.17
C LEU A 585 19.60 14.58 3.50
N THR A 586 19.55 15.86 3.11
CA THR A 586 20.44 16.90 3.64
C THR A 586 19.60 17.90 4.42
N ILE A 587 20.03 18.31 5.60
CA ILE A 587 19.32 19.28 6.44
C ILE A 587 20.28 20.31 7.03
N VAL A 588 19.79 21.53 7.18
CA VAL A 588 20.48 22.64 7.84
C VAL A 588 19.52 23.27 8.83
N GLU A 589 19.88 23.26 10.11
CA GLU A 589 19.11 23.92 11.15
C GLU A 589 19.17 25.45 10.97
N GLU A 590 18.01 26.10 10.97
CA GLU A 590 17.91 27.56 10.95
C GLU A 590 18.26 28.13 12.32
N GLU A 591 19.11 29.17 12.37
CA GLU A 591 19.47 29.83 13.64
C GLU A 591 18.23 30.42 14.32
N LYS A 592 17.82 29.84 15.46
CA LYS A 592 16.75 30.35 16.31
C LYS A 592 17.28 30.66 17.71
N GLU A 593 16.72 31.70 18.35
CA GLU A 593 16.92 31.93 19.78
C GLU A 593 16.20 30.79 20.54
N ASN A 594 16.91 29.68 20.78
CA ASN A 594 16.38 28.57 21.57
C ASN A 594 16.08 29.03 22.99
N THR A 595 14.81 28.95 23.37
CA THR A 595 14.35 29.24 24.73
C THR A 595 14.66 28.09 25.70
N HIS A 596 15.06 26.91 25.18
CA HIS A 596 15.48 25.72 25.94
C HIS A 596 14.43 25.24 26.96
N LEU A 597 13.15 25.48 26.69
CA LEU A 597 12.04 24.99 27.48
C LEU A 597 11.87 23.48 27.28
N LEU A 598 11.72 22.77 28.40
CA LEU A 598 11.44 21.35 28.39
C LEU A 598 10.04 21.07 27.81
N HIS A 599 9.93 20.15 26.85
CA HIS A 599 8.63 19.72 26.34
C HIS A 599 7.98 18.72 27.29
N LEU A 600 7.00 19.17 28.06
CA LEU A 600 6.47 18.41 29.19
C LEU A 600 5.78 17.10 28.78
N ASN A 601 5.20 17.05 27.56
CA ASN A 601 4.50 15.88 27.04
C ASN A 601 5.43 14.77 26.53
N THR A 602 6.72 15.03 26.40
CA THR A 602 7.74 14.03 25.99
C THR A 602 8.83 13.85 27.06
N ALA A 603 8.91 14.75 28.04
CA ALA A 603 9.90 14.71 29.12
C ALA A 603 9.98 13.35 29.82
N THR A 604 11.19 12.85 29.99
CA THR A 604 11.49 11.64 30.77
C THR A 604 11.48 11.94 32.28
N PHE A 605 11.61 10.89 33.10
CA PHE A 605 11.82 11.08 34.53
C PHE A 605 13.09 11.90 34.80
N GLU A 606 14.17 11.58 34.09
CA GLU A 606 15.48 12.24 34.21
C GLU A 606 15.40 13.72 33.84
N ASP A 607 14.65 14.07 32.79
CA ASP A 607 14.44 15.46 32.38
C ASP A 607 13.74 16.28 33.47
N LEU A 608 12.72 15.69 34.10
CA LEU A 608 11.96 16.33 35.18
C LEU A 608 12.77 16.41 36.48
N GLU A 609 13.57 15.39 36.78
CA GLU A 609 14.48 15.37 37.93
C GLU A 609 15.54 16.47 37.80
N ALA A 610 16.07 16.68 36.58
CA ALA A 610 17.08 17.70 36.30
C ALA A 610 16.62 19.13 36.62
N LEU A 611 15.30 19.38 36.70
CA LEU A 611 14.74 20.68 37.09
C LEU A 611 15.01 21.04 38.56
N GLY A 612 15.20 20.04 39.43
CA GLY A 612 15.68 20.20 40.81
C GLY A 612 14.71 20.80 41.83
N PHE A 613 13.48 21.16 41.46
CA PHE A 613 12.43 21.64 42.40
C PHE A 613 11.22 20.71 42.53
N LEU A 614 11.13 19.66 41.69
CA LEU A 614 10.12 18.62 41.84
C LEU A 614 10.66 17.50 42.72
N SER A 615 9.85 16.97 43.62
CA SER A 615 10.19 15.77 44.36
C SER A 615 10.00 14.51 43.50
N TYR A 616 10.56 13.38 43.94
CA TYR A 616 10.34 12.08 43.29
C TYR A 616 8.83 11.77 43.12
N ASP A 617 8.03 12.04 44.15
CA ASP A 617 6.59 11.80 44.12
C ASP A 617 5.87 12.76 43.14
N ASP A 618 6.30 14.03 43.07
CA ASP A 618 5.75 15.00 42.12
C ASP A 618 5.99 14.57 40.67
N ILE A 619 7.21 14.10 40.36
CA ILE A 619 7.59 13.63 39.03
C ILE A 619 6.75 12.41 38.65
N ASN A 620 6.67 11.40 39.53
CA ASN A 620 5.87 10.21 39.27
C ASN A 620 4.38 10.53 39.11
N ASN A 621 3.82 11.42 39.93
CA ASN A 621 2.43 11.84 39.78
C ASN A 621 2.19 12.56 38.45
N LEU A 622 3.14 13.37 37.99
CA LEU A 622 3.04 14.07 36.71
C LEU A 622 3.15 13.10 35.52
N LEU A 623 4.08 12.16 35.58
CA LEU A 623 4.22 11.10 34.59
C LEU A 623 2.98 10.18 34.59
N TRP A 624 2.46 9.83 35.76
CA TRP A 624 1.21 9.08 35.89
C TRP A 624 0.01 9.85 35.31
N LEU A 625 -0.06 11.17 35.53
CA LEU A 625 -1.10 12.01 34.95
C LEU A 625 -1.04 12.02 33.41
N ARG A 626 0.16 12.09 32.83
CA ARG A 626 0.36 11.93 31.37
C ARG A 626 0.02 10.52 30.91
N GLU A 627 0.42 9.53 31.69
CA GLU A 627 0.16 8.13 31.43
C GLU A 627 -1.35 7.86 31.36
N ASP A 628 -2.13 8.55 32.18
CA ASP A 628 -3.59 8.49 32.22
C ASP A 628 -4.25 9.36 31.13
N LEU A 629 -3.91 10.64 31.03
CA LEU A 629 -4.60 11.57 30.13
C LEU A 629 -4.12 11.56 28.67
N GLY A 630 -2.96 10.96 28.41
CA GLY A 630 -2.22 11.20 27.18
C GLY A 630 -1.53 12.57 27.19
N ALA A 631 -1.41 13.19 26.02
CA ALA A 631 -0.83 14.51 25.88
C ALA A 631 -1.63 15.55 26.68
N LEU A 632 -0.94 16.28 27.56
CA LEU A 632 -1.51 17.40 28.31
C LEU A 632 -1.85 18.54 27.34
N GLN A 633 -3.11 18.91 27.30
CA GLN A 633 -3.70 19.93 26.44
C GLN A 633 -3.54 21.34 27.03
N ASN A 634 -3.58 21.45 28.36
CA ASN A 634 -3.46 22.73 29.06
C ASN A 634 -2.92 22.56 30.50
N TRP A 635 -2.44 23.65 31.07
CA TRP A 635 -1.80 23.63 32.39
C TRP A 635 -2.79 23.34 33.53
N GLU A 636 -4.08 23.61 33.31
CA GLU A 636 -5.15 23.34 34.27
C GLU A 636 -5.40 21.85 34.49
N GLN A 637 -4.96 20.98 33.57
CA GLN A 637 -4.99 19.54 33.75
C GLN A 637 -3.99 19.04 34.80
N ILE A 638 -2.91 19.80 35.06
CA ILE A 638 -1.89 19.45 36.06
C ILE A 638 -2.43 19.72 37.46
N THR A 639 -3.20 18.78 37.97
CA THR A 639 -3.86 18.87 39.29
C THR A 639 -3.04 18.23 40.42
N VAL A 640 -1.96 17.54 40.06
CA VAL A 640 -1.11 16.77 40.99
C VAL A 640 0.00 17.59 41.64
N LEU A 641 0.22 18.82 41.19
CA LEU A 641 1.27 19.72 41.69
C LEU A 641 0.66 20.92 42.41
N GLU A 642 1.43 21.52 43.32
CA GLU A 642 1.07 22.80 43.95
C GLU A 642 1.16 23.95 42.93
N GLN A 643 0.38 25.02 43.15
CA GLN A 643 0.29 26.14 42.19
C GLN A 643 1.64 26.81 41.93
N ASP A 644 2.50 26.93 42.95
CA ASP A 644 3.84 27.50 42.81
C ASP A 644 4.78 26.59 42.01
N GLN A 645 4.64 25.26 42.12
CA GLN A 645 5.35 24.30 41.27
C GLN A 645 4.90 24.42 39.81
N ILE A 646 3.59 24.56 39.55
CA ILE A 646 3.05 24.79 38.20
C ILE A 646 3.58 26.12 37.63
N ASP A 647 3.59 27.18 38.43
CA ASP A 647 4.11 28.48 38.01
C ASP A 647 5.62 28.42 37.70
N ASN A 648 6.40 27.63 38.47
CA ASN A 648 7.81 27.37 38.19
C ASN A 648 8.01 26.55 36.90
N LEU A 649 7.20 25.50 36.69
CA LEU A 649 7.22 24.71 35.46
C LEU A 649 6.91 25.57 34.23
N LYS A 650 5.88 26.43 34.29
CA LYS A 650 5.52 27.37 33.20
C LYS A 650 6.67 28.28 32.77
N ALA A 651 7.64 28.53 33.66
CA ALA A 651 8.77 29.40 33.35
C ALA A 651 9.90 28.67 32.58
N ILE A 652 9.91 27.34 32.57
CA ILE A 652 11.03 26.53 32.05
C ILE A 652 10.59 25.33 31.19
N ALA A 653 9.28 25.09 31.08
CA ALA A 653 8.69 24.00 30.34
C ALA A 653 7.51 24.52 29.52
N SER A 654 7.17 23.77 28.48
CA SER A 654 6.06 24.03 27.59
C SER A 654 5.26 22.75 27.38
N LEU A 655 3.94 22.88 27.25
CA LEU A 655 3.06 21.78 26.81
C LEU A 655 3.11 21.58 25.30
N VAL A 656 3.70 22.53 24.60
CA VAL A 656 3.95 22.51 23.16
C VAL A 656 5.44 22.30 22.96
N ALA A 657 5.82 21.39 22.08
CA ALA A 657 7.22 21.21 21.71
C ALA A 657 7.85 22.54 21.31
N GLU A 658 9.07 22.82 21.79
CA GLU A 658 9.87 23.86 21.15
C GLU A 658 10.21 23.42 19.73
N GLU A 659 10.12 24.35 18.80
CA GLU A 659 10.27 24.04 17.38
C GLU A 659 11.68 24.39 16.91
N ARG A 660 12.43 23.34 16.54
CA ARG A 660 13.63 23.45 15.71
C ARG A 660 13.20 23.46 14.25
N ASN A 661 13.73 24.39 13.47
CA ASN A 661 13.39 24.52 12.05
C ASN A 661 14.59 24.10 11.22
N PHE A 662 14.34 23.33 10.18
CA PHE A 662 15.35 22.88 9.24
C PHE A 662 14.91 23.23 7.82
N VAL A 663 15.86 23.65 7.01
CA VAL A 663 15.74 23.64 5.55
C VAL A 663 16.51 22.43 5.06
N GLY A 664 15.92 21.66 4.15
CA GLY A 664 16.54 20.45 3.65
C GLY A 664 16.32 20.21 2.18
N GLU A 665 16.98 19.18 1.67
CA GLU A 665 16.86 18.69 0.31
C GLU A 665 16.86 17.16 0.35
N PHE A 666 15.87 16.55 -0.28
CA PHE A 666 15.94 15.15 -0.69
C PHE A 666 16.68 15.06 -2.01
N THR A 667 17.64 14.15 -2.10
CA THR A 667 18.23 13.71 -3.37
C THR A 667 17.90 12.24 -3.54
N VAL A 668 17.04 11.89 -4.49
CA VAL A 668 16.57 10.51 -4.69
C VAL A 668 17.07 9.99 -6.03
N VAL A 669 17.59 8.76 -6.00
CA VAL A 669 18.10 8.04 -7.16
C VAL A 669 17.15 6.89 -7.47
N TYR A 670 16.62 6.90 -8.68
CA TYR A 670 15.67 5.91 -9.17
C TYR A 670 16.17 5.29 -10.46
N THR A 671 15.76 4.06 -10.73
CA THR A 671 16.07 3.42 -12.02
C THR A 671 15.33 4.13 -13.14
N THR A 672 16.01 4.36 -14.26
CA THR A 672 15.43 5.06 -15.42
C THR A 672 14.72 4.07 -16.34
N ASP A 673 13.66 4.56 -16.99
CA ASP A 673 12.99 3.91 -18.13
C ASP A 673 13.58 4.35 -19.50
N GLY A 674 14.55 5.27 -19.48
CA GLY A 674 15.21 5.85 -20.65
C GLY A 674 16.28 4.96 -21.29
N VAL A 675 16.17 3.64 -21.11
CA VAL A 675 17.07 2.65 -21.71
C VAL A 675 16.33 1.81 -22.74
N GLU A 676 17.09 1.27 -23.71
CA GLU A 676 16.56 0.31 -24.69
C GLU A 676 16.02 -0.94 -23.99
N GLU A 677 15.04 -1.64 -24.58
CA GLU A 677 14.41 -2.83 -23.98
C GLU A 677 15.41 -3.98 -23.75
N THR A 678 16.50 -3.96 -24.51
CA THR A 678 17.60 -4.94 -24.44
C THR A 678 18.68 -4.58 -23.42
N HIS A 679 18.59 -3.42 -22.77
CA HIS A 679 19.54 -2.96 -21.78
C HIS A 679 19.68 -3.96 -20.63
N LEU A 680 20.92 -4.11 -20.16
CA LEU A 680 21.27 -4.93 -19.00
C LEU A 680 22.05 -4.06 -18.03
N ASP A 681 21.60 -4.02 -16.78
CA ASP A 681 22.28 -3.25 -15.76
C ASP A 681 23.62 -3.86 -15.36
N GLU A 682 24.54 -2.97 -14.95
CA GLU A 682 25.72 -3.42 -14.23
C GLU A 682 25.30 -3.94 -12.85
N PRO A 683 25.86 -5.05 -12.35
CA PRO A 683 25.38 -5.68 -11.11
C PRO A 683 25.38 -4.78 -9.87
N GLU A 684 26.20 -3.72 -9.87
CA GLU A 684 26.39 -2.83 -8.72
C GLU A 684 25.66 -1.49 -8.84
N GLU A 685 25.27 -1.04 -10.03
CA GLU A 685 24.66 0.28 -10.21
C GLU A 685 23.69 0.19 -11.40
N PRO A 686 22.37 0.07 -11.16
CA PRO A 686 21.42 0.09 -12.26
C PRO A 686 21.42 1.45 -12.94
N ALA A 687 21.10 1.50 -14.23
CA ALA A 687 20.95 2.76 -14.93
C ALA A 687 19.90 3.61 -14.21
N SER A 688 20.29 4.82 -13.84
CA SER A 688 19.53 5.62 -12.89
C SER A 688 19.52 7.09 -13.27
N GLU A 689 18.49 7.77 -12.81
CA GLU A 689 18.38 9.22 -12.78
C GLU A 689 18.29 9.70 -11.33
N LEU A 690 18.30 11.02 -11.15
CA LEU A 690 18.33 11.65 -9.85
C LEU A 690 17.44 12.88 -9.87
N GLU A 691 16.57 12.97 -8.87
CA GLU A 691 15.74 14.15 -8.60
C GLU A 691 16.08 14.79 -7.26
N ARG A 692 15.76 16.08 -7.15
CA ARG A 692 15.99 16.88 -5.95
C ARG A 692 14.76 17.66 -5.54
N TRP A 693 14.39 17.56 -4.27
CA TRP A 693 13.23 18.26 -3.72
C TRP A 693 13.61 19.00 -2.45
N GLY A 694 13.45 20.33 -2.48
CA GLY A 694 13.67 21.20 -1.33
C GLY A 694 12.48 21.18 -0.39
N PHE A 695 12.73 21.26 0.91
CA PHE A 695 11.66 21.30 1.91
C PHE A 695 12.07 22.06 3.17
N THR A 696 11.06 22.40 3.97
CA THR A 696 11.22 22.82 5.36
C THR A 696 10.63 21.77 6.30
N LEU A 697 11.28 21.59 7.44
CA LEU A 697 10.89 20.62 8.46
C LEU A 697 10.96 21.27 9.83
N THR A 698 9.93 21.05 10.64
CA THR A 698 9.91 21.47 12.04
C THR A 698 9.95 20.25 12.93
N THR A 699 10.86 20.22 13.89
CA THR A 699 10.96 19.15 14.89
C THR A 699 10.85 19.67 16.31
N ALA A 700 10.53 18.79 17.25
CA ALA A 700 10.76 19.01 18.66
C ALA A 700 12.27 18.98 18.98
N PRO A 701 12.71 19.37 20.19
CA PRO A 701 14.13 19.40 20.54
C PRO A 701 14.81 18.03 20.44
N ASP A 702 14.07 16.96 20.73
CA ASP A 702 14.50 15.57 20.67
C ASP A 702 14.47 14.97 19.25
N GLY A 703 14.10 15.77 18.25
CA GLY A 703 14.07 15.37 16.85
C GLY A 703 12.72 14.88 16.35
N LEU A 704 11.67 14.76 17.21
CA LEU A 704 10.33 14.34 16.77
C LEU A 704 9.81 15.29 15.70
N ILE A 705 9.49 14.77 14.52
CA ILE A 705 8.98 15.58 13.41
C ILE A 705 7.55 16.06 13.73
N LEU A 706 7.34 17.38 13.67
CA LEU A 706 6.08 18.03 14.03
C LEU A 706 5.28 18.48 12.82
N SER A 707 5.96 19.03 11.81
CA SER A 707 5.36 19.50 10.56
C SER A 707 6.41 19.64 9.47
N SER A 708 5.96 19.73 8.22
CA SER A 708 6.81 19.95 7.07
C SER A 708 6.08 20.72 5.97
N ALA A 709 6.81 21.28 5.02
CA ALA A 709 6.27 21.87 3.79
C ALA A 709 7.30 21.78 2.66
N TRP A 710 6.82 21.53 1.43
CA TRP A 710 7.65 21.58 0.22
C TRP A 710 8.09 23.02 -0.08
N ASP A 711 9.31 23.19 -0.61
CA ASP A 711 9.77 24.51 -1.08
C ASP A 711 9.01 24.94 -2.35
N ASP A 712 8.61 23.98 -3.18
CA ASP A 712 7.76 24.16 -4.36
C ASP A 712 6.65 23.09 -4.36
N GLU A 713 5.40 23.51 -4.15
CA GLU A 713 4.20 22.65 -4.15
C GLU A 713 3.89 22.03 -5.53
N ALA A 714 4.55 22.47 -6.60
CA ALA A 714 4.37 21.90 -7.95
C ALA A 714 5.54 21.00 -8.40
N GLU A 715 6.67 21.02 -7.69
CA GLU A 715 7.88 20.25 -8.02
C GLU A 715 8.27 19.34 -6.84
N HIS A 716 7.45 18.33 -6.61
CA HIS A 716 7.67 17.29 -5.61
C HIS A 716 7.03 15.97 -6.06
N PRO A 717 7.33 14.82 -5.41
CA PRO A 717 6.68 13.56 -5.78
C PRO A 717 5.21 13.58 -5.34
N ASP A 718 4.33 13.07 -6.20
CA ASP A 718 2.88 13.06 -5.97
C ASP A 718 2.49 12.00 -4.93
N PHE A 719 2.89 10.75 -5.19
CA PHE A 719 2.64 9.63 -4.31
C PHE A 719 3.82 8.66 -4.27
N ALA A 720 3.78 7.77 -3.29
CA ALA A 720 4.73 6.67 -3.14
C ALA A 720 4.00 5.35 -2.97
N TRP A 721 4.59 4.25 -3.45
CA TRP A 721 4.06 2.92 -3.18
C TRP A 721 5.12 1.83 -3.16
N VAL A 722 4.82 0.74 -2.45
CA VAL A 722 5.73 -0.40 -2.29
C VAL A 722 5.01 -1.68 -2.72
N PRO A 723 5.43 -2.34 -3.82
CA PRO A 723 4.91 -3.65 -4.18
C PRO A 723 5.36 -4.70 -3.16
N PHE A 724 4.45 -5.57 -2.73
CA PHE A 724 4.77 -6.58 -1.71
C PHE A 724 4.45 -8.03 -2.12
N ASN A 725 3.90 -8.25 -3.33
CA ASN A 725 3.50 -9.59 -3.75
C ASN A 725 3.59 -9.81 -5.26
N ASN A 726 4.17 -10.93 -5.66
CA ASN A 726 4.16 -11.38 -7.04
C ASN A 726 2.76 -11.94 -7.45
N PRO A 727 2.17 -11.50 -8.59
CA PRO A 727 0.78 -11.83 -8.96
C PRO A 727 0.62 -13.24 -9.58
N LYS A 728 0.73 -14.27 -8.75
CA LYS A 728 0.78 -15.69 -9.20
C LYS A 728 -0.55 -16.29 -9.66
N SER A 729 -1.71 -15.77 -9.24
CA SER A 729 -3.01 -16.43 -9.45
C SER A 729 -3.85 -15.79 -10.57
N ARG A 730 -4.86 -16.51 -11.10
CA ARG A 730 -5.87 -16.00 -12.05
C ARG A 730 -6.95 -15.09 -11.40
N SER A 731 -6.88 -14.88 -10.09
CA SER A 731 -7.91 -14.12 -9.38
C SER A 731 -7.84 -12.63 -9.74
N HIS A 732 -8.77 -11.81 -9.24
CA HIS A 732 -8.82 -10.34 -9.45
C HIS A 732 -7.56 -9.56 -9.01
N ARG A 733 -6.51 -10.27 -8.55
CA ARG A 733 -5.21 -9.75 -8.10
C ARG A 733 -4.04 -10.40 -8.87
N GLY A 734 -4.32 -11.15 -9.93
CA GLY A 734 -3.33 -11.57 -10.93
C GLY A 734 -3.00 -10.45 -11.91
N GLY A 735 -2.01 -10.66 -12.79
CA GLY A 735 -1.82 -9.79 -13.94
C GLY A 735 -3.13 -9.63 -14.72
N GLU A 736 -3.42 -8.43 -15.22
CA GLU A 736 -4.72 -8.13 -15.85
C GLU A 736 -4.99 -9.05 -17.04
N ASN A 737 -3.94 -9.39 -17.77
CA ASN A 737 -4.01 -10.30 -18.90
C ASN A 737 -4.17 -11.76 -18.45
N SER A 738 -5.41 -12.22 -18.43
CA SER A 738 -5.79 -13.60 -18.07
C SER A 738 -5.12 -14.71 -18.92
N TYR A 739 -4.47 -14.36 -20.04
CA TYR A 739 -3.70 -15.26 -20.89
C TYR A 739 -2.19 -15.27 -20.59
N LEU A 740 -1.72 -14.41 -19.67
CA LEU A 740 -0.35 -14.32 -19.21
C LEU A 740 -0.28 -14.29 -17.68
N LEU A 741 -0.11 -15.46 -17.07
CA LEU A 741 0.03 -15.54 -15.61
C LEU A 741 1.48 -15.59 -15.20
N TYR A 742 1.82 -14.84 -14.15
CA TYR A 742 3.17 -14.88 -13.59
C TYR A 742 3.59 -16.30 -13.17
N SER A 743 2.68 -17.10 -12.61
CA SER A 743 2.99 -18.50 -12.27
C SER A 743 3.28 -19.37 -13.50
N GLU A 744 2.65 -19.12 -14.64
CA GLU A 744 2.95 -19.81 -15.89
C GLU A 744 4.32 -19.36 -16.43
N VAL A 745 4.65 -18.07 -16.29
CA VAL A 745 5.96 -17.50 -16.64
C VAL A 745 7.09 -18.11 -15.78
N LEU A 746 6.90 -18.23 -14.46
CA LEU A 746 7.86 -18.90 -13.57
C LEU A 746 8.02 -20.40 -13.90
N ASN A 747 6.92 -21.10 -14.20
CA ASN A 747 6.99 -22.50 -14.62
C ASN A 747 7.76 -22.66 -15.95
N ALA A 748 7.67 -21.67 -16.83
CA ALA A 748 8.30 -21.68 -18.14
C ALA A 748 9.80 -21.34 -18.09
N PHE A 749 10.19 -20.36 -17.27
CA PHE A 749 11.55 -19.81 -17.28
C PHE A 749 12.38 -20.12 -16.04
N GLY A 750 11.76 -20.61 -14.97
CA GLY A 750 12.41 -20.96 -13.69
C GLY A 750 12.07 -20.00 -12.55
N THR A 751 12.14 -20.50 -11.31
CA THR A 751 11.85 -19.73 -10.10
C THR A 751 13.03 -18.88 -9.63
N GLU A 752 14.21 -19.03 -10.23
CA GLU A 752 15.39 -18.21 -9.92
C GLU A 752 15.23 -16.74 -10.33
N LEU A 753 14.15 -16.42 -11.03
CA LEU A 753 13.83 -15.09 -11.52
C LEU A 753 13.01 -14.29 -10.51
N GLU A 754 12.45 -14.94 -9.49
CA GLU A 754 11.72 -14.28 -8.41
C GLU A 754 12.70 -13.80 -7.32
N LYS A 755 12.59 -12.53 -6.90
CA LYS A 755 13.28 -12.07 -5.69
C LYS A 755 12.48 -12.54 -4.47
N ARG A 756 13.21 -12.98 -3.45
CA ARG A 756 12.66 -13.33 -2.14
C ARG A 756 12.70 -12.11 -1.24
#